data_AF-A0A2D5V4P2-F1
#
_entry.id   AF-A0A2D5V4P2-F1
#
_cell.length_a   1.000
_cell.length_b   1.000
_cell.length_c   1.000
_cell.angle_alpha   90.00
_cell.angle_beta   90.00
_cell.angle_gamma   90.00
#
_symmetry.space_group_name_H-M   'P 1'
#
loop_
_entity.id
_entity.type
_entity.pdbx_description
1 polymer ?
#
loop_
_entity_poly.entity_id
_entity_poly.type
_entity_poly.pdbx_seq_one_letter_code
_entity_poly.pdbx_strand_id
1 'polypeptide(L)'
;MRLIKSYFFILFLSLSFFGLSQETFKNEAEKIKYSNKLFEDKKFVEAEPLMLSFLSNKNNAEYNFKYGVCVLFKYADKSKAIPYLKKAIKDVNVDPRAFFYLGRVFHYNYLFQDALDNYNKFSKLANAKLAKSLNIDMYVKMCENGQSLMKNLSDIVVIDKKSTALDKFNYSYNLEQIGGRILPTEEFQTKLDKKKNHRPIIYFPTVKDLLFYSSYGENGENGLDIYYRKWLSSGGWSEAKLLPENINSSYDEDFPFLNADGTTFYFCSKGHNSMGGYDIFRCNFESTSNDFGPISNLDYKINSTDDDILYIVDRNNENAIFSSKRSSEGGKIDVYDVKVKVLPMQNIIIAGTFKNSIIPDDIEANIKIQDVRTNKLIASYTVGNDSKYNILLPNSGKYKFIVETPKSEKIHAGLVEAPAQNKLRALKQEIELIKKNGQEKLIIKDYFDQSPEDEATIIANLLKKMSEPEINIDQFPDSVLNEIAINNESESVDPDSEIIVDEPITFNDSLDLGDNDFNDKKENLIKIKKESIDNIIEQKTLISNIAKLKTKESLENAEKADEILLTIDNQENDSIKNVQLQLAAEYNLKSKILNEEANYSIALSKRLEEEKTKKEQEIISLSNLNSEEELIAESANNEQLISINKELNNVEHKEKSTLQNIRQQAKLKEEDSEFHLTNAQNLRSDQESLIFQIDKEKKILNNTKKKKIIEQQNLKINELQTKVSELEIEIEDGFALYEASELEKKQLVLEADKLENIQVSKEYNNLELEDDIDLIVLEEDNTFVKTNLIEKNNPQLESVIVDVVKINKELNVVSNNSTEGLQENNDESLNISSNVNSKSSQNNEILSTNNSPTSLNESINSSSENIINEDNSEVIVENNSVNQEIVTKKEQEAIAFVENLPINIPVAEDIQEVPAQTINGVVYDSKSNPKTYKVVALVDDDVAFTQNKYENETNNRIIEINKKKY
;
A
#
# COMPACT_ATOMS: atom_id res chain seq x y z
N MET A 1 -15.34 76.24 0.94
CA MET A 1 -14.35 76.29 -0.17
C MET A 1 -12.94 75.91 0.32
N ARG A 2 -12.70 74.66 0.72
CA ARG A 2 -11.37 74.18 1.20
C ARG A 2 -11.28 72.64 1.21
N LEU A 3 -11.55 71.99 0.07
CA LEU A 3 -11.54 70.52 -0.04
C LEU A 3 -11.11 70.00 -1.43
N ILE A 4 -10.42 70.82 -2.23
CA ILE A 4 -10.02 70.51 -3.63
C ILE A 4 -8.51 70.78 -3.82
N LYS A 5 -7.67 70.33 -2.88
CA LYS A 5 -6.19 70.47 -2.97
C LYS A 5 -5.35 69.29 -2.46
N SER A 6 -5.95 68.17 -2.04
CA SER A 6 -5.19 66.98 -1.61
C SER A 6 -5.19 65.82 -2.63
N TYR A 7 -6.13 65.81 -3.59
CA TYR A 7 -6.28 64.70 -4.55
C TYR A 7 -5.37 64.79 -5.79
N PHE A 8 -4.60 65.87 -5.96
CA PHE A 8 -3.78 66.11 -7.17
C PHE A 8 -2.28 65.77 -7.01
N PHE A 9 -1.89 65.17 -5.88
CA PHE A 9 -0.48 64.76 -5.62
C PHE A 9 -0.32 63.25 -5.38
N ILE A 10 -1.41 62.48 -5.38
CA ILE A 10 -1.42 61.00 -5.28
C ILE A 10 -2.02 60.40 -6.56
N LEU A 11 -1.69 60.99 -7.71
CA LEU A 11 -2.08 60.51 -9.05
C LEU A 11 -0.93 60.63 -10.07
N PHE A 12 0.31 60.72 -9.59
CA PHE A 12 1.51 60.85 -10.44
C PHE A 12 2.70 59.99 -9.96
N LEU A 13 2.44 59.01 -9.09
CA LEU A 13 3.44 58.04 -8.61
C LEU A 13 2.95 56.59 -8.70
N SER A 14 2.02 56.32 -9.63
CA SER A 14 1.47 54.99 -9.94
C SER A 14 1.73 54.54 -11.39
N LEU A 15 2.52 55.29 -12.16
CA LEU A 15 3.09 54.86 -13.43
C LEU A 15 4.62 54.75 -13.30
N SER A 16 5.07 53.69 -12.63
CA SER A 16 6.48 53.31 -12.53
C SER A 16 6.65 51.84 -12.93
N PHE A 17 6.75 51.60 -14.24
CA PHE A 17 7.37 50.44 -14.86
C PHE A 17 7.10 49.05 -14.23
N PHE A 18 5.95 48.45 -14.57
CA PHE A 18 5.98 47.07 -15.08
C PHE A 18 6.26 47.10 -16.59
N GLY A 19 7.46 47.57 -16.92
CA GLY A 19 7.97 47.47 -18.28
C GLY A 19 8.46 46.05 -18.53
N LEU A 20 7.70 45.28 -19.31
CA LEU A 20 8.31 44.19 -20.07
C LEU A 20 9.40 44.81 -20.96
N SER A 21 10.66 44.54 -20.64
CA SER A 21 11.81 45.01 -21.39
C SER A 21 11.85 44.30 -22.75
N GLN A 22 11.08 44.80 -23.71
CA GLN A 22 11.26 44.44 -25.11
C GLN A 22 12.63 44.93 -25.55
N GLU A 23 13.60 44.01 -25.66
CA GLU A 23 14.90 44.33 -26.25
C GLU A 23 14.69 44.86 -27.68
N THR A 24 15.19 46.06 -27.93
CA THR A 24 15.05 46.76 -29.20
C THR A 24 16.20 46.41 -30.14
N PHE A 25 16.11 45.20 -30.72
CA PHE A 25 17.05 44.71 -31.73
C PHE A 25 17.09 45.65 -32.94
N LYS A 26 18.29 46.02 -33.40
CA LYS A 26 18.46 46.97 -34.53
C LYS A 26 18.24 46.30 -35.88
N ASN A 27 18.31 44.98 -35.93
CA ASN A 27 18.13 44.15 -37.12
C ASN A 27 17.79 42.69 -36.73
N GLU A 28 17.34 41.91 -37.71
CA GLU A 28 16.95 40.51 -37.49
C GLU A 28 18.12 39.59 -37.09
N ALA A 29 19.35 39.88 -37.53
CA ALA A 29 20.53 39.08 -37.20
C ALA A 29 20.93 39.23 -35.71
N GLU A 30 20.80 40.42 -35.12
CA GLU A 30 20.93 40.64 -33.67
C GLU A 30 19.88 39.82 -32.91
N LYS A 31 18.61 39.86 -33.33
CA LYS A 31 17.52 39.10 -32.72
C LYS A 31 17.75 37.58 -32.80
N ILE A 32 18.21 37.06 -33.95
CA ILE A 32 18.56 35.64 -34.13
C ILE A 32 19.74 35.27 -33.21
N LYS A 33 20.79 36.09 -33.16
CA LYS A 33 21.97 35.85 -32.29
C LYS A 33 21.58 35.81 -30.81
N TYR A 34 20.74 36.74 -30.36
CA TYR A 34 20.25 36.79 -28.98
C TYR A 34 19.36 35.60 -28.65
N SER A 35 18.38 35.29 -29.51
CA SER A 35 17.48 34.14 -29.33
C SER A 35 18.23 32.80 -29.31
N ASN A 36 19.24 32.64 -30.17
CA ASN A 36 20.14 31.48 -30.12
C ASN A 36 20.98 31.46 -28.83
N LYS A 37 21.45 32.61 -28.33
CA LYS A 37 22.16 32.66 -27.03
C LYS A 37 21.26 32.18 -25.90
N LEU A 38 20.03 32.71 -25.79
CA LEU A 38 19.06 32.25 -24.78
C LEU A 38 18.82 30.73 -24.87
N PHE A 39 18.75 30.19 -26.08
CA PHE A 39 18.57 28.75 -26.31
C PHE A 39 19.75 27.90 -25.81
N GLU A 40 20.98 28.28 -26.16
CA GLU A 40 22.19 27.56 -25.74
C GLU A 40 22.50 27.78 -24.23
N ASP A 41 22.12 28.93 -23.66
CA ASP A 41 22.10 29.23 -22.22
C ASP A 41 20.97 28.47 -21.46
N LYS A 42 20.19 27.60 -22.14
CA LYS A 42 19.03 26.86 -21.61
C LYS A 42 17.87 27.73 -21.06
N LYS A 43 17.84 29.03 -21.38
CA LYS A 43 16.77 29.98 -21.03
C LYS A 43 15.55 29.82 -21.95
N PHE A 44 15.01 28.61 -22.01
CA PHE A 44 13.99 28.20 -22.98
C PHE A 44 12.69 29.01 -22.91
N VAL A 45 12.25 29.40 -21.71
CA VAL A 45 11.05 30.23 -21.51
C VAL A 45 11.24 31.65 -22.07
N GLU A 46 12.43 32.24 -21.92
CA GLU A 46 12.78 33.55 -22.50
C GLU A 46 12.98 33.47 -24.02
N ALA A 47 13.49 32.35 -24.53
CA ALA A 47 13.73 32.12 -25.96
C ALA A 47 12.44 31.88 -26.75
N GLU A 48 11.39 31.32 -26.12
CA GLU A 48 10.18 30.85 -26.79
C GLU A 48 9.48 31.87 -27.70
N PRO A 49 9.15 33.11 -27.27
CA PRO A 49 8.42 34.04 -28.13
C PRO A 49 9.24 34.50 -29.33
N LEU A 50 10.57 34.49 -29.20
CA LEU A 50 11.49 34.76 -30.31
C LEU A 50 11.48 33.59 -31.30
N MET A 51 11.61 32.35 -30.81
CA MET A 51 11.58 31.14 -31.63
C MET A 51 10.23 30.95 -32.36
N LEU A 52 9.10 31.24 -31.71
CA LEU A 52 7.77 31.24 -32.33
C LEU A 52 7.69 32.22 -33.50
N SER A 53 8.25 33.42 -33.34
CA SER A 53 8.26 34.43 -34.41
C SER A 53 9.11 34.01 -35.62
N PHE A 54 10.23 33.30 -35.39
CA PHE A 54 11.04 32.75 -36.48
C PHE A 54 10.36 31.55 -37.17
N LEU A 55 9.75 30.64 -36.40
CA LEU A 55 9.00 29.51 -36.94
C LEU A 55 7.81 29.96 -37.80
N SER A 56 7.12 31.02 -37.38
CA SER A 56 6.00 31.63 -38.10
C SER A 56 6.46 32.26 -39.43
N ASN A 57 7.61 32.93 -39.44
CA ASN A 57 8.20 33.51 -40.65
C ASN A 57 8.78 32.44 -41.61
N LYS A 58 9.37 31.37 -41.06
CA LYS A 58 10.08 30.33 -41.83
C LYS A 58 9.95 28.97 -41.16
N ASN A 59 9.05 28.14 -41.66
CA ASN A 59 8.71 26.86 -41.03
C ASN A 59 9.67 25.71 -41.43
N ASN A 60 10.94 25.79 -41.00
CA ASN A 60 12.01 24.81 -41.30
C ASN A 60 12.33 23.87 -40.12
N ALA A 61 13.20 22.87 -40.34
CA ALA A 61 13.56 21.89 -39.30
C ALA A 61 14.22 22.52 -38.06
N GLU A 62 15.15 23.47 -38.24
CA GLU A 62 15.87 24.13 -37.13
C GLU A 62 14.92 24.91 -36.19
N TYR A 63 14.01 25.73 -36.73
CA TYR A 63 13.07 26.47 -35.89
C TYR A 63 11.98 25.56 -35.30
N ASN A 64 11.59 24.47 -35.97
CA ASN A 64 10.72 23.46 -35.35
C ASN A 64 11.42 22.74 -34.19
N PHE A 65 12.71 22.43 -34.32
CA PHE A 65 13.51 21.88 -33.22
C PHE A 65 13.56 22.87 -32.05
N LYS A 66 14.08 24.08 -32.27
CA LYS A 66 14.29 25.07 -31.21
C LYS A 66 12.98 25.51 -30.55
N TYR A 67 11.92 25.73 -31.31
CA TYR A 67 10.60 26.02 -30.74
C TYR A 67 10.00 24.82 -30.01
N GLY A 68 10.16 23.59 -30.50
CA GLY A 68 9.71 22.38 -29.80
C GLY A 68 10.33 22.22 -28.42
N VAL A 69 11.64 22.47 -28.29
CA VAL A 69 12.33 22.50 -26.98
C VAL A 69 11.86 23.67 -26.11
N CYS A 70 11.60 24.84 -26.70
CA CYS A 70 11.03 25.96 -25.95
C CYS A 70 9.63 25.64 -25.38
N VAL A 71 8.78 24.98 -26.18
CA VAL A 71 7.44 24.52 -25.75
C VAL A 71 7.55 23.49 -24.62
N LEU A 72 8.48 22.53 -24.72
CA LEU A 72 8.71 21.49 -23.70
C LEU A 72 8.93 22.07 -22.30
N PHE A 73 9.74 23.13 -22.17
CA PHE A 73 10.09 23.74 -20.88
C PHE A 73 9.23 24.94 -20.49
N LYS A 74 8.29 25.37 -21.34
CA LYS A 74 7.39 26.50 -21.07
C LYS A 74 6.03 26.09 -20.51
N TYR A 75 5.49 24.96 -20.95
CA TYR A 75 4.13 24.54 -20.62
C TYR A 75 4.11 23.36 -19.65
N ALA A 76 3.07 23.26 -18.82
CA ALA A 76 2.81 22.10 -17.96
C ALA A 76 2.67 20.81 -18.79
N ASP A 77 1.72 20.81 -19.73
CA ASP A 77 1.56 19.71 -20.68
C ASP A 77 2.72 19.67 -21.69
N LYS A 78 3.74 18.89 -21.35
CA LYS A 78 4.96 18.67 -22.13
C LYS A 78 4.68 18.07 -23.53
N SER A 79 3.53 17.42 -23.73
CA SER A 79 3.17 16.76 -25.01
C SER A 79 3.02 17.73 -26.19
N LYS A 80 2.75 19.02 -25.90
CA LYS A 80 2.66 20.11 -26.89
C LYS A 80 3.93 20.28 -27.73
N ALA A 81 5.08 19.78 -27.27
CA ALA A 81 6.33 19.77 -28.02
C ALA A 81 6.38 18.71 -29.15
N ILE A 82 5.62 17.61 -29.03
CA ILE A 82 5.67 16.45 -29.94
C ILE A 82 5.49 16.84 -31.42
N PRO A 83 4.51 17.67 -31.83
CA PRO A 83 4.28 17.97 -33.25
C PRO A 83 5.46 18.70 -33.91
N TYR A 84 6.14 19.58 -33.16
CA TYR A 84 7.27 20.36 -33.64
C TYR A 84 8.53 19.51 -33.74
N LEU A 85 8.84 18.73 -32.69
CA LEU A 85 10.00 17.84 -32.70
C LEU A 85 9.84 16.70 -33.73
N LYS A 86 8.67 16.05 -33.82
CA LYS A 86 8.36 15.07 -34.87
C LYS A 86 8.35 15.68 -36.29
N LYS A 87 8.24 17.00 -36.44
CA LYS A 87 8.42 17.69 -37.73
C LYS A 87 9.90 18.01 -38.01
N ALA A 88 10.67 18.38 -36.99
CA ALA A 88 12.10 18.68 -37.14
C ALA A 88 12.91 17.45 -37.57
N ILE A 89 12.68 16.28 -36.95
CA ILE A 89 13.41 15.03 -37.24
C ILE A 89 13.10 14.39 -38.61
N LYS A 90 12.32 15.06 -39.47
CA LYS A 90 12.10 14.65 -40.87
C LYS A 90 13.21 15.15 -41.81
N ASP A 91 14.00 16.13 -41.39
CA ASP A 91 15.22 16.52 -42.08
C ASP A 91 16.39 15.67 -41.57
N VAL A 92 17.10 15.01 -42.49
CA VAL A 92 18.26 14.16 -42.19
C VAL A 92 19.43 14.99 -41.64
N ASN A 93 19.44 16.30 -41.90
CA ASN A 93 20.49 17.25 -41.49
C ASN A 93 20.11 18.06 -40.24
N VAL A 94 19.04 17.67 -39.52
CA VAL A 94 18.66 18.32 -38.26
C VAL A 94 19.77 18.18 -37.21
N ASP A 95 19.89 19.16 -36.31
CA ASP A 95 20.71 19.05 -35.11
C ASP A 95 20.35 17.76 -34.34
N PRO A 96 21.30 16.84 -34.06
CA PRO A 96 21.03 15.59 -33.36
C PRO A 96 20.30 15.77 -32.02
N ARG A 97 20.45 16.93 -31.36
CA ARG A 97 19.71 17.28 -30.14
C ARG A 97 18.19 17.24 -30.31
N ALA A 98 17.67 17.32 -31.54
CA ALA A 98 16.24 17.11 -31.81
C ALA A 98 15.75 15.71 -31.42
N PHE A 99 16.59 14.67 -31.54
CA PHE A 99 16.29 13.32 -31.05
C PHE A 99 16.38 13.25 -29.53
N PHE A 100 17.42 13.83 -28.93
CA PHE A 100 17.56 13.91 -27.46
C PHE A 100 16.33 14.54 -26.80
N TYR A 101 15.91 15.72 -27.27
CA TYR A 101 14.77 16.41 -26.69
C TYR A 101 13.43 15.77 -27.04
N LEU A 102 13.31 15.07 -28.17
CA LEU A 102 12.12 14.24 -28.43
C LEU A 102 12.06 13.05 -27.46
N GLY A 103 13.21 12.43 -27.14
CA GLY A 103 13.34 11.45 -26.07
C GLY A 103 12.91 12.00 -24.72
N ARG A 104 13.38 13.21 -24.34
CA ARG A 104 12.93 13.90 -23.12
C ARG A 104 11.42 14.16 -23.10
N VAL A 105 10.79 14.53 -24.23
CA VAL A 105 9.32 14.67 -24.29
C VAL A 105 8.62 13.34 -24.04
N PHE A 106 9.08 12.24 -24.61
CA PHE A 106 8.49 10.92 -24.36
C PHE A 106 8.70 10.46 -22.91
N HIS A 107 9.90 10.67 -22.37
CA HIS A 107 10.25 10.42 -20.96
C HIS A 107 9.27 11.14 -20.03
N TYR A 108 9.08 12.45 -20.25
CA TYR A 108 8.10 13.30 -19.55
C TYR A 108 6.61 12.96 -19.74
N ASN A 109 6.28 11.97 -20.57
CA ASN A 109 4.92 11.45 -20.74
C ASN A 109 4.87 9.94 -20.44
N TYR A 110 5.83 9.41 -19.67
CA TYR A 110 5.97 8.00 -19.26
C TYR A 110 6.09 7.00 -20.42
N LEU A 111 6.35 7.47 -21.63
CA LEU A 111 6.61 6.69 -22.84
C LEU A 111 8.09 6.27 -22.87
N PHE A 112 8.54 5.53 -21.85
CA PHE A 112 9.95 5.19 -21.66
C PHE A 112 10.58 4.46 -22.86
N GLN A 113 9.82 3.61 -23.58
CA GLN A 113 10.37 2.94 -24.76
C GLN A 113 10.60 3.90 -25.94
N ASP A 114 9.64 4.79 -26.24
CA ASP A 114 9.85 5.86 -27.23
C ASP A 114 11.01 6.79 -26.82
N ALA A 115 11.18 7.02 -25.52
CA ALA A 115 12.29 7.79 -24.97
C ALA A 115 13.64 7.09 -25.24
N LEU A 116 13.77 5.84 -24.83
CA LEU A 116 14.93 4.98 -25.06
C LEU A 116 15.28 4.87 -26.54
N ASP A 117 14.31 4.69 -27.43
CA ASP A 117 14.53 4.62 -28.88
C ASP A 117 15.10 5.93 -29.45
N ASN A 118 14.62 7.08 -28.96
CA ASN A 118 15.12 8.39 -29.37
C ASN A 118 16.46 8.75 -28.73
N TYR A 119 16.72 8.34 -27.49
CA TYR A 119 18.02 8.44 -26.83
C TYR A 119 19.08 7.58 -27.55
N ASN A 120 18.76 6.32 -27.85
CA ASN A 120 19.61 5.43 -28.66
C ASN A 120 19.90 6.00 -30.06
N LYS A 121 18.92 6.69 -30.67
CA LYS A 121 19.11 7.37 -31.96
C LYS A 121 19.97 8.63 -31.83
N PHE A 122 19.85 9.39 -30.75
CA PHE A 122 20.74 10.51 -30.44
C PHE A 122 22.18 10.03 -30.21
N SER A 123 22.41 8.99 -29.40
CA SER A 123 23.77 8.45 -29.13
C SER A 123 24.48 7.94 -30.38
N LYS A 124 23.74 7.49 -31.41
CA LYS A 124 24.28 7.09 -32.72
C LYS A 124 24.62 8.26 -33.65
N LEU A 125 24.15 9.47 -33.35
CA LEU A 125 24.34 10.69 -34.16
C LEU A 125 25.19 11.76 -33.46
N ALA A 126 25.29 11.71 -32.13
CA ALA A 126 26.08 12.62 -31.32
C ALA A 126 27.56 12.20 -31.27
N ASN A 127 28.46 13.17 -31.13
CA ASN A 127 29.83 12.89 -30.70
C ASN A 127 29.89 12.75 -29.17
N ALA A 128 30.91 12.06 -28.65
CA ALA A 128 31.05 11.76 -27.22
C ALA A 128 31.01 13.01 -26.31
N LYS A 129 31.54 14.16 -26.78
CA LYS A 129 31.47 15.42 -26.01
C LYS A 129 30.04 15.93 -25.89
N LEU A 130 29.27 15.89 -26.98
CA LEU A 130 27.86 16.28 -26.98
C LEU A 130 27.01 15.32 -26.11
N ALA A 131 27.24 14.01 -26.24
CA ALA A 131 26.57 12.98 -25.44
C ALA A 131 26.81 13.20 -23.93
N LYS A 132 28.07 13.34 -23.50
CA LYS A 132 28.41 13.64 -22.09
C LYS A 132 27.86 14.98 -21.62
N SER A 133 27.80 16.02 -22.47
CA SER A 133 27.27 17.34 -22.09
C SER A 133 25.74 17.39 -21.89
N LEU A 134 25.03 16.31 -22.23
CA LEU A 134 23.58 16.16 -22.06
C LEU A 134 23.20 14.97 -21.16
N ASN A 135 24.16 14.38 -20.44
CA ASN A 135 23.99 13.26 -19.51
C ASN A 135 23.10 12.14 -20.09
N ILE A 136 23.39 11.68 -21.31
CA ILE A 136 22.50 10.73 -22.00
C ILE A 136 22.35 9.40 -21.24
N ASP A 137 23.42 8.91 -20.65
CA ASP A 137 23.45 7.63 -19.93
C ASP A 137 22.57 7.67 -18.66
N MET A 138 22.54 8.84 -17.99
CA MET A 138 21.63 9.15 -16.88
C MET A 138 20.16 9.03 -17.31
N TYR A 139 19.77 9.66 -18.44
CA TYR A 139 18.39 9.62 -18.92
C TYR A 139 17.96 8.26 -19.48
N VAL A 140 18.89 7.46 -20.00
CA VAL A 140 18.66 6.04 -20.33
C VAL A 140 18.39 5.25 -19.05
N LYS A 141 19.26 5.38 -18.04
CA LYS A 141 19.12 4.71 -16.73
C LYS A 141 17.81 5.08 -16.03
N MET A 142 17.41 6.35 -16.08
CA MET A 142 16.12 6.84 -15.55
C MET A 142 14.91 6.20 -16.23
N CYS A 143 14.96 5.92 -17.54
CA CYS A 143 13.88 5.22 -18.23
C CYS A 143 13.77 3.75 -17.80
N GLU A 144 14.91 3.07 -17.59
CA GLU A 144 14.94 1.70 -17.05
C GLU A 144 14.42 1.64 -15.60
N ASN A 145 14.83 2.63 -14.78
CA ASN A 145 14.39 2.77 -13.39
C ASN A 145 12.87 3.00 -13.32
N GLY A 146 12.35 3.93 -14.13
CA GLY A 146 10.91 4.19 -14.24
C GLY A 146 10.11 2.96 -14.69
N GLN A 147 10.59 2.22 -15.69
CA GLN A 147 9.99 0.93 -16.08
C GLN A 147 9.94 -0.11 -14.94
N SER A 148 10.78 0.03 -13.90
CA SER A 148 10.73 -0.83 -12.71
C SER A 148 9.86 -0.26 -11.59
N LEU A 149 9.97 1.04 -11.28
CA LEU A 149 9.21 1.69 -10.20
C LEU A 149 7.70 1.74 -10.50
N MET A 150 7.32 1.84 -11.77
CA MET A 150 5.91 1.89 -12.18
C MET A 150 5.19 0.52 -12.19
N LYS A 151 5.82 -0.54 -11.67
CA LYS A 151 5.16 -1.83 -11.43
C LYS A 151 4.15 -1.74 -10.27
N ASN A 152 4.46 -0.92 -9.26
CA ASN A 152 3.68 -0.78 -8.04
C ASN A 152 3.03 0.61 -7.99
N LEU A 153 1.89 0.77 -8.67
CA LEU A 153 1.12 2.02 -8.60
C LEU A 153 0.42 2.15 -7.24
N SER A 154 0.48 3.34 -6.66
CA SER A 154 -0.23 3.71 -5.43
C SER A 154 -0.71 5.15 -5.52
N ASP A 155 -1.80 5.47 -4.82
CA ASP A 155 -2.38 6.82 -4.84
C ASP A 155 -1.70 7.71 -3.80
N ILE A 156 -1.89 9.02 -3.96
CA ILE A 156 -1.45 10.04 -3.02
C ILE A 156 -2.65 10.88 -2.60
N VAL A 157 -2.92 10.93 -1.28
CA VAL A 157 -4.01 11.75 -0.75
C VAL A 157 -3.51 13.18 -0.60
N VAL A 158 -3.88 14.05 -1.53
CA VAL A 158 -3.56 15.47 -1.58
C VAL A 158 -4.58 16.28 -0.79
N ILE A 159 -4.06 17.02 0.19
CA ILE A 159 -4.79 17.89 1.12
C ILE A 159 -4.89 19.31 0.53
N ASP A 160 -3.76 19.88 0.07
CA ASP A 160 -3.71 21.16 -0.67
C ASP A 160 -2.66 21.12 -1.78
N LYS A 161 -2.80 22.00 -2.78
CA LYS A 161 -1.92 22.11 -3.96
C LYS A 161 -1.75 23.58 -4.37
N LYS A 162 -0.51 24.08 -4.28
CA LYS A 162 -0.20 25.50 -4.42
C LYS A 162 0.93 25.78 -5.41
N SER A 163 0.58 26.33 -6.58
CA SER A 163 1.56 26.74 -7.60
C SER A 163 2.30 28.02 -7.22
N THR A 164 3.62 28.02 -7.39
CA THR A 164 4.52 29.11 -6.97
C THR A 164 5.73 29.26 -7.91
N ALA A 165 6.51 30.33 -7.77
CA ALA A 165 7.72 30.53 -8.55
C ALA A 165 8.85 29.60 -8.06
N LEU A 166 9.61 29.02 -9.00
CA LEU A 166 10.67 28.05 -8.69
C LEU A 166 11.78 28.61 -7.78
N ASP A 167 11.99 29.93 -7.77
CA ASP A 167 12.97 30.61 -6.89
C ASP A 167 12.43 30.95 -5.49
N LYS A 168 11.17 30.61 -5.18
CA LYS A 168 10.45 31.02 -3.95
C LYS A 168 9.59 29.91 -3.33
N PHE A 169 9.72 28.67 -3.79
CA PHE A 169 8.82 27.59 -3.41
C PHE A 169 8.85 27.24 -1.91
N ASN A 170 10.03 27.34 -1.31
CA ASN A 170 10.28 27.20 0.13
C ASN A 170 9.42 28.15 1.01
N TYR A 171 8.95 29.28 0.48
CA TYR A 171 8.07 30.21 1.21
C TYR A 171 6.59 29.77 1.22
N SER A 172 6.28 28.58 0.71
CA SER A 172 4.93 28.00 0.71
C SER A 172 4.76 26.78 1.62
N TYR A 173 5.82 26.28 2.25
CA TYR A 173 5.76 25.18 3.21
C TYR A 173 5.24 25.71 4.55
N ASN A 174 4.09 25.22 5.03
CA ASN A 174 3.66 25.51 6.39
C ASN A 174 4.25 24.49 7.37
N LEU A 175 5.30 24.88 8.10
CA LEU A 175 5.98 24.02 9.07
C LEU A 175 5.42 24.14 10.49
N GLU A 176 4.29 24.83 10.71
CA GLU A 176 3.68 25.02 12.04
C GLU A 176 3.40 23.70 12.79
N GLN A 177 3.00 22.64 12.07
CA GLN A 177 2.74 21.31 12.65
C GLN A 177 4.00 20.42 12.71
N ILE A 178 5.03 20.74 11.93
CA ILE A 178 6.26 19.93 11.77
C ILE A 178 7.37 20.39 12.73
N GLY A 179 7.43 21.70 12.99
CA GLY A 179 8.53 22.33 13.73
C GLY A 179 9.72 22.68 12.84
N GLY A 180 10.79 23.18 13.47
CA GLY A 180 11.98 23.69 12.79
C GLY A 180 11.69 24.89 11.87
N ARG A 181 12.57 25.11 10.88
CA ARG A 181 12.39 26.10 9.79
C ARG A 181 13.26 25.75 8.59
N ILE A 182 12.78 26.01 7.38
CA ILE A 182 13.64 26.02 6.17
C ILE A 182 14.09 27.44 5.83
N LEU A 183 15.39 27.61 5.54
CA LEU A 183 15.97 28.89 5.11
C LEU A 183 16.99 28.68 3.99
N PRO A 184 16.89 29.42 2.86
CA PRO A 184 18.02 29.57 1.94
C PRO A 184 19.11 30.44 2.60
N THR A 185 20.37 30.00 2.61
CA THR A 185 21.48 30.76 3.25
C THR A 185 22.73 30.84 2.37
N GLU A 186 23.52 31.90 2.57
CA GLU A 186 24.83 32.10 1.93
C GLU A 186 26.01 31.71 2.84
N GLU A 187 25.71 31.34 4.10
CA GLU A 187 26.67 31.08 5.18
C GLU A 187 27.63 29.93 4.88
N PHE A 188 27.13 28.87 4.23
CA PHE A 188 27.89 27.64 3.94
C PHE A 188 28.34 27.51 2.48
N GLN A 189 28.09 28.54 1.64
CA GLN A 189 28.46 28.53 0.22
C GLN A 189 29.97 28.66 0.01
N THR A 190 30.54 27.74 -0.76
CA THR A 190 31.91 27.84 -1.27
C THR A 190 32.05 28.90 -2.36
N LYS A 191 33.28 29.12 -2.85
CA LYS A 191 33.52 29.95 -4.04
C LYS A 191 32.88 29.35 -5.29
N LEU A 192 32.78 28.02 -5.35
CA LEU A 192 32.21 27.32 -6.50
C LEU A 192 30.68 27.40 -6.49
N ASP A 193 30.04 27.28 -5.32
CA ASP A 193 28.59 27.50 -5.17
C ASP A 193 28.17 28.89 -5.69
N LYS A 194 28.88 29.94 -5.26
CA LYS A 194 28.64 31.33 -5.69
C LYS A 194 28.85 31.51 -7.19
N LYS A 195 29.84 30.83 -7.78
CA LYS A 195 30.09 30.81 -9.23
C LYS A 195 29.04 30.02 -10.02
N LYS A 196 28.43 29.00 -9.40
CA LYS A 196 27.34 28.17 -9.95
C LYS A 196 25.95 28.80 -9.75
N ASN A 197 25.85 29.87 -8.95
CA ASN A 197 24.59 30.44 -8.46
C ASN A 197 23.77 29.42 -7.64
N HIS A 198 24.44 28.52 -6.91
CA HIS A 198 23.81 27.63 -5.94
C HIS A 198 23.68 28.33 -4.58
N ARG A 199 22.56 28.13 -3.90
CA ARG A 199 22.33 28.63 -2.54
C ARG A 199 21.55 27.55 -1.77
N PRO A 200 22.18 26.82 -0.83
CA PRO A 200 21.52 25.71 -0.17
C PRO A 200 20.28 26.17 0.61
N ILE A 201 19.20 25.42 0.45
CA ILE A 201 18.02 25.48 1.31
C ILE A 201 18.25 24.47 2.43
N ILE A 202 18.26 24.96 3.66
CA ILE A 202 18.64 24.17 4.84
C ILE A 202 17.46 24.11 5.79
N TYR A 203 17.11 22.90 6.22
CA TYR A 203 16.23 22.68 7.36
C TYR A 203 17.01 22.80 8.68
N PHE A 204 16.54 23.69 9.55
CA PHE A 204 17.05 23.85 10.91
C PHE A 204 16.03 23.20 11.87
N PRO A 205 16.30 21.99 12.40
CA PRO A 205 15.44 21.36 13.39
C PRO A 205 15.42 22.16 14.70
N THR A 206 14.37 21.98 15.50
CA THR A 206 14.17 22.74 16.74
C THR A 206 15.27 22.49 17.80
N VAL A 207 15.77 21.25 17.91
CA VAL A 207 16.78 20.84 18.90
C VAL A 207 17.70 19.73 18.36
N LYS A 208 18.65 20.04 17.47
CA LYS A 208 19.78 19.13 17.11
C LYS A 208 21.06 19.93 16.80
N ASP A 209 22.20 19.47 17.30
CA ASP A 209 23.54 20.01 17.02
C ASP A 209 24.12 19.55 15.66
N LEU A 210 23.26 19.24 14.68
CA LEU A 210 23.65 18.64 13.40
C LEU A 210 22.90 19.31 12.25
N LEU A 211 23.66 19.75 11.24
CA LEU A 211 23.15 20.47 10.07
C LEU A 211 23.60 19.76 8.80
N PHE A 212 22.68 19.60 7.83
CA PHE A 212 22.97 19.06 6.50
C PHE A 212 22.69 20.10 5.42
N TYR A 213 23.50 20.13 4.37
CA TYR A 213 23.32 21.05 3.24
C TYR A 213 24.01 20.55 1.97
N SER A 214 23.57 21.04 0.82
CA SER A 214 24.15 20.74 -0.49
C SER A 214 25.20 21.77 -0.93
N SER A 215 26.28 21.33 -1.56
CA SER A 215 27.35 22.20 -2.08
C SER A 215 28.13 21.52 -3.21
N TYR A 216 28.71 22.30 -4.11
CA TYR A 216 29.70 21.82 -5.08
C TYR A 216 31.09 21.59 -4.46
N GLY A 217 31.26 21.79 -3.15
CA GLY A 217 32.56 21.79 -2.50
C GLY A 217 33.50 22.86 -3.07
N GLU A 218 34.83 22.70 -2.93
CA GLU A 218 35.80 23.59 -3.60
C GLU A 218 36.10 23.15 -5.05
N ASN A 219 36.01 21.84 -5.37
CA ASN A 219 36.39 21.29 -6.68
C ASN A 219 35.20 20.97 -7.61
N GLY A 220 34.09 20.45 -7.07
CA GLY A 220 32.89 20.06 -7.83
C GLY A 220 33.11 18.90 -8.80
N GLU A 221 33.73 17.81 -8.32
CA GLU A 221 34.14 16.66 -9.14
C GLU A 221 32.97 15.72 -9.46
N ASN A 222 32.09 15.44 -8.50
CA ASN A 222 30.90 14.59 -8.69
C ASN A 222 29.68 15.38 -9.17
N GLY A 223 29.50 16.61 -8.67
CA GLY A 223 28.34 17.43 -8.97
C GLY A 223 28.07 18.39 -7.83
N LEU A 224 26.80 18.46 -7.43
CA LEU A 224 26.37 18.99 -6.15
C LEU A 224 26.27 17.82 -5.15
N ASP A 225 27.06 17.83 -4.08
CA ASP A 225 27.07 16.77 -3.05
C ASP A 225 26.43 17.26 -1.74
N ILE A 226 25.97 16.35 -0.88
CA ILE A 226 25.51 16.65 0.48
C ILE A 226 26.66 16.55 1.49
N TYR A 227 26.73 17.58 2.34
CA TYR A 227 27.67 17.73 3.45
C TYR A 227 26.93 17.87 4.78
N TYR A 228 27.61 17.60 5.89
CA TYR A 228 27.16 17.94 7.23
C TYR A 228 28.17 18.78 8.02
N ARG A 229 27.67 19.49 9.05
CA ARG A 229 28.45 20.13 10.11
C ARG A 229 27.80 19.84 11.47
N LYS A 230 28.61 19.68 12.52
CA LYS A 230 28.15 19.55 13.91
C LYS A 230 28.36 20.87 14.65
N TRP A 231 27.44 21.27 15.52
CA TRP A 231 27.64 22.43 16.40
C TRP A 231 28.67 22.06 17.48
N LEU A 232 29.57 22.98 17.80
CA LEU A 232 30.66 22.75 18.74
C LEU A 232 30.30 23.29 20.13
N SER A 233 30.74 22.60 21.18
CA SER A 233 30.58 23.07 22.57
C SER A 233 31.34 24.37 22.87
N SER A 234 32.31 24.73 22.04
CA SER A 234 32.97 26.05 22.01
C SER A 234 32.12 27.16 21.38
N GLY A 235 30.96 26.83 20.83
CA GLY A 235 30.19 27.66 19.91
C GLY A 235 30.68 27.56 18.46
N GLY A 236 29.75 27.74 17.51
CA GLY A 236 30.01 27.70 16.08
C GLY A 236 29.90 26.30 15.46
N TRP A 237 29.91 26.25 14.13
CA TRP A 237 29.86 25.00 13.35
C TRP A 237 31.25 24.40 13.16
N SER A 238 31.33 23.06 13.16
CA SER A 238 32.51 22.30 12.73
C SER A 238 32.87 22.58 11.28
N GLU A 239 34.03 22.11 10.84
CA GLU A 239 34.29 21.99 9.41
C GLU A 239 33.30 21.06 8.69
N ALA A 240 33.14 21.28 7.40
CA ALA A 240 32.26 20.49 6.54
C ALA A 240 32.79 19.07 6.37
N LYS A 241 31.90 18.09 6.43
CA LYS A 241 32.19 16.69 6.11
C LYS A 241 31.24 16.22 5.02
N LEU A 242 31.80 15.66 3.95
CA LEU A 242 31.05 15.01 2.87
C LEU A 242 30.30 13.78 3.42
N LEU A 243 29.10 13.50 2.92
CA LEU A 243 28.40 12.23 3.20
C LEU A 243 28.95 11.07 2.35
N PRO A 244 28.82 9.81 2.83
CA PRO A 244 29.33 8.63 2.12
C PRO A 244 28.72 8.42 0.72
N GLU A 245 29.41 7.62 -0.11
CA GLU A 245 29.11 7.35 -1.52
C GLU A 245 27.78 6.61 -1.77
N ASN A 246 27.13 6.08 -0.72
CA ASN A 246 25.75 5.61 -0.86
C ASN A 246 24.78 6.79 -0.96
N ILE A 247 25.00 7.88 -0.21
CA ILE A 247 24.18 9.10 -0.32
C ILE A 247 24.59 9.90 -1.56
N ASN A 248 25.86 10.25 -1.67
CA ASN A 248 26.40 11.10 -2.75
C ASN A 248 26.82 10.25 -3.94
N SER A 249 26.21 10.50 -5.09
CA SER A 249 26.32 9.68 -6.31
C SER A 249 27.31 10.28 -7.32
N SER A 250 27.17 9.93 -8.60
CA SER A 250 27.92 10.55 -9.71
C SER A 250 27.13 11.67 -10.41
N TYR A 251 26.09 12.16 -9.75
CA TYR A 251 25.16 13.20 -10.21
C TYR A 251 24.86 14.18 -9.07
N ASP A 252 23.89 15.09 -9.25
CA ASP A 252 23.59 16.09 -8.21
C ASP A 252 22.64 15.54 -7.13
N GLU A 253 23.02 15.68 -5.86
CA GLU A 253 22.18 15.54 -4.67
C GLU A 253 21.83 16.91 -4.05
N ASP A 254 20.61 17.07 -3.52
CA ASP A 254 20.14 18.32 -2.90
C ASP A 254 19.05 18.07 -1.84
N PHE A 255 18.60 19.14 -1.17
CA PHE A 255 17.48 19.17 -0.22
C PHE A 255 17.51 18.09 0.90
N PRO A 256 18.61 17.97 1.67
CA PRO A 256 18.68 17.04 2.79
C PRO A 256 17.75 17.48 3.95
N PHE A 257 17.00 16.51 4.49
CA PHE A 257 16.09 16.67 5.61
C PHE A 257 16.24 15.49 6.58
N LEU A 258 16.74 15.74 7.79
CA LEU A 258 16.68 14.77 8.88
C LEU A 258 15.36 14.99 9.64
N ASN A 259 14.55 13.93 9.74
CA ASN A 259 13.24 13.99 10.38
C ASN A 259 13.33 14.30 11.89
N ALA A 260 12.20 14.63 12.52
CA ALA A 260 12.08 14.88 13.94
C ALA A 260 12.63 13.73 14.80
N ASP A 261 12.36 12.48 14.40
CA ASP A 261 12.86 11.24 15.03
C ASP A 261 14.39 11.23 15.27
N GLY A 262 15.19 11.75 14.34
CA GLY A 262 16.65 11.64 14.34
C GLY A 262 17.20 10.36 13.70
N THR A 263 16.32 9.51 13.17
CA THR A 263 16.63 8.21 12.58
C THR A 263 16.23 8.09 11.12
N THR A 264 15.32 8.92 10.60
CA THR A 264 14.92 8.90 9.18
C THR A 264 15.51 10.10 8.44
N PHE A 265 16.40 9.84 7.47
CA PHE A 265 17.03 10.87 6.63
C PHE A 265 16.45 10.83 5.22
N TYR A 266 15.97 11.98 4.75
CA TYR A 266 15.46 12.20 3.40
C TYR A 266 16.41 13.11 2.63
N PHE A 267 16.51 12.89 1.31
CA PHE A 267 17.27 13.75 0.40
C PHE A 267 16.74 13.61 -1.02
N CYS A 268 17.20 14.48 -1.93
CA CYS A 268 16.86 14.41 -3.35
C CYS A 268 18.13 14.07 -4.16
N SER A 269 18.01 13.28 -5.22
CA SER A 269 19.13 12.85 -6.06
C SER A 269 18.72 12.72 -7.53
N LYS A 270 19.64 13.03 -8.45
CA LYS A 270 19.51 12.69 -9.89
C LYS A 270 20.19 11.35 -10.26
N GLY A 271 20.70 10.62 -9.27
CA GLY A 271 21.39 9.35 -9.39
C GLY A 271 20.55 8.17 -8.89
N HIS A 272 21.22 7.20 -8.28
CA HIS A 272 20.60 6.00 -7.69
C HIS A 272 19.61 5.32 -8.66
N ASN A 273 18.42 4.95 -8.19
CA ASN A 273 17.33 4.48 -9.05
C ASN A 273 16.29 5.59 -9.38
N SER A 274 16.70 6.86 -9.50
CA SER A 274 15.83 7.97 -9.94
C SER A 274 15.15 7.68 -11.29
N MET A 275 13.89 8.10 -11.47
CA MET A 275 13.15 7.97 -12.72
C MET A 275 13.02 9.27 -13.53
N GLY A 276 13.34 10.45 -12.97
CA GLY A 276 12.93 11.74 -13.52
C GLY A 276 14.00 12.83 -13.60
N GLY A 277 13.85 13.85 -12.76
CA GLY A 277 14.80 14.95 -12.61
C GLY A 277 15.68 14.70 -11.38
N TYR A 278 15.47 15.50 -10.33
CA TYR A 278 15.61 15.00 -8.96
C TYR A 278 14.44 14.07 -8.62
N ASP A 279 14.73 12.92 -8.02
CA ASP A 279 13.80 12.09 -7.26
C ASP A 279 14.08 12.26 -5.75
N ILE A 280 13.08 12.06 -4.90
CA ILE A 280 13.19 12.02 -3.44
C ILE A 280 13.47 10.59 -2.96
N PHE A 281 14.39 10.49 -2.00
CA PHE A 281 14.86 9.26 -1.37
C PHE A 281 14.77 9.35 0.16
N ARG A 282 14.74 8.18 0.82
CA ARG A 282 14.92 8.03 2.27
C ARG A 282 15.93 6.92 2.61
N CYS A 283 16.54 7.01 3.77
CA CYS A 283 17.29 5.93 4.42
C CYS A 283 17.24 6.11 5.94
N ASN A 284 17.63 5.06 6.68
CA ASN A 284 17.87 5.19 8.12
C ASN A 284 19.22 5.91 8.35
N PHE A 285 19.33 6.66 9.44
CA PHE A 285 20.55 7.37 9.86
C PHE A 285 20.86 7.06 11.32
N GLU A 286 22.08 6.59 11.60
CA GLU A 286 22.57 6.38 12.96
C GLU A 286 23.52 7.52 13.36
N SER A 287 23.07 8.36 14.30
CA SER A 287 23.76 9.59 14.70
C SER A 287 25.10 9.38 15.42
N THR A 288 25.29 8.22 16.06
CA THR A 288 26.48 7.86 16.85
C THR A 288 27.63 7.37 15.96
N SER A 289 27.37 6.44 15.03
CA SER A 289 28.33 5.99 14.02
C SER A 289 28.48 6.99 12.85
N ASN A 290 27.47 7.86 12.65
CA ASN A 290 27.31 8.70 11.46
C ASN A 290 27.11 7.86 10.17
N ASP A 291 26.40 6.74 10.30
CA ASP A 291 26.13 5.78 9.23
C ASP A 291 24.75 6.00 8.59
N PHE A 292 24.60 5.59 7.33
CA PHE A 292 23.40 5.74 6.52
C PHE A 292 23.03 4.39 5.92
N GLY A 293 21.85 3.89 6.27
CA GLY A 293 21.37 2.56 5.84
C GLY A 293 21.00 2.48 4.35
N PRO A 294 20.41 1.35 3.92
CA PRO A 294 19.91 1.18 2.56
C PRO A 294 18.95 2.29 2.13
N ILE A 295 19.08 2.71 0.86
CA ILE A 295 18.37 3.86 0.31
C ILE A 295 17.17 3.40 -0.50
N SER A 296 16.03 4.03 -0.24
CA SER A 296 14.73 3.78 -0.87
C SER A 296 14.30 5.03 -1.63
N ASN A 297 14.04 4.90 -2.93
CA ASN A 297 13.21 5.86 -3.67
C ASN A 297 11.81 5.89 -3.00
N LEU A 298 11.11 7.03 -3.00
CA LEU A 298 9.75 7.14 -2.44
C LEU A 298 8.61 6.73 -3.40
N ASP A 299 8.99 6.04 -4.48
CA ASP A 299 8.13 5.52 -5.55
C ASP A 299 7.32 6.59 -6.29
N TYR A 300 6.63 6.13 -7.33
CA TYR A 300 5.87 6.92 -8.29
C TYR A 300 4.81 7.89 -7.70
N LYS A 301 4.36 7.65 -6.46
CA LYS A 301 3.44 8.59 -5.77
C LYS A 301 4.15 9.93 -5.47
N ILE A 302 5.38 9.89 -4.96
CA ILE A 302 6.19 11.07 -4.59
C ILE A 302 7.13 11.50 -5.72
N ASN A 303 7.55 10.59 -6.60
CA ASN A 303 8.52 10.85 -7.66
C ASN A 303 7.91 10.73 -9.06
N SER A 304 8.29 11.62 -9.96
CA SER A 304 7.76 11.75 -11.31
C SER A 304 8.88 11.69 -12.36
N THR A 305 8.59 12.08 -13.61
CA THR A 305 9.60 12.21 -14.67
C THR A 305 10.20 13.62 -14.81
N ASP A 306 9.83 14.57 -13.95
CA ASP A 306 10.43 15.90 -13.81
C ASP A 306 11.12 16.04 -12.43
N ASP A 307 11.51 17.25 -12.01
CA ASP A 307 12.09 17.42 -10.66
C ASP A 307 11.02 17.35 -9.57
N ASP A 308 11.18 16.41 -8.63
CA ASP A 308 10.50 16.33 -7.34
C ASP A 308 11.51 16.60 -6.21
N ILE A 309 11.19 17.53 -5.31
CA ILE A 309 12.17 18.12 -4.38
C ILE A 309 11.59 18.43 -2.99
N LEU A 310 12.50 18.45 -2.00
CA LEU A 310 12.30 18.94 -0.62
C LEU A 310 11.11 18.27 0.10
N TYR A 311 11.16 16.95 0.25
CA TYR A 311 10.20 16.23 1.08
C TYR A 311 10.45 16.49 2.57
N ILE A 312 9.46 17.05 3.25
CA ILE A 312 9.46 17.34 4.68
C ILE A 312 8.22 16.69 5.27
N VAL A 313 8.40 15.77 6.21
CA VAL A 313 7.34 15.02 6.89
C VAL A 313 7.20 15.46 8.35
N ASP A 314 5.99 15.35 8.91
CA ASP A 314 5.75 15.60 10.32
C ASP A 314 6.35 14.53 11.26
N ARG A 315 6.29 14.80 12.56
CA ARG A 315 6.85 13.91 13.59
C ARG A 315 6.15 12.54 13.66
N ASN A 316 4.89 12.45 13.28
CA ASN A 316 4.08 11.23 13.36
C ASN A 316 4.20 10.38 12.08
N ASN A 317 4.83 10.91 11.03
CA ASN A 317 4.83 10.34 9.69
C ASN A 317 3.38 10.19 9.14
N GLU A 318 2.52 11.17 9.44
CA GLU A 318 1.13 11.22 8.97
C GLU A 318 0.94 12.12 7.75
N ASN A 319 1.50 13.33 7.80
CA ASN A 319 1.38 14.38 6.80
C ASN A 319 2.78 14.80 6.31
N ALA A 320 2.90 15.11 5.02
CA ALA A 320 4.14 15.59 4.42
C ALA A 320 3.89 16.72 3.43
N ILE A 321 4.91 17.54 3.23
CA ILE A 321 4.95 18.61 2.23
C ILE A 321 6.12 18.32 1.29
N PHE A 322 5.88 18.42 -0.03
CA PHE A 322 6.94 18.35 -1.03
C PHE A 322 6.63 19.27 -2.21
N SER A 323 7.51 19.34 -3.21
CA SER A 323 7.27 20.15 -4.41
C SER A 323 7.67 19.46 -5.69
N SER A 324 6.91 19.68 -6.76
CA SER A 324 7.10 18.99 -8.04
C SER A 324 6.87 19.88 -9.26
N LYS A 325 7.64 19.63 -10.33
CA LYS A 325 7.46 20.25 -11.64
C LYS A 325 6.51 19.48 -12.58
N ARG A 326 6.02 18.31 -12.14
CA ARG A 326 5.21 17.39 -12.95
C ARG A 326 4.02 18.07 -13.65
N SER A 327 3.30 18.94 -12.94
CA SER A 327 2.15 19.71 -13.44
C SER A 327 2.46 21.20 -13.69
N SER A 328 3.70 21.68 -13.49
CA SER A 328 3.97 23.12 -13.42
C SER A 328 4.31 23.77 -14.77
N GLU A 329 3.94 25.05 -14.93
CA GLU A 329 4.40 25.88 -16.05
C GLU A 329 5.88 26.26 -15.93
N GLY A 330 6.51 26.64 -17.04
CA GLY A 330 7.93 27.00 -17.09
C GLY A 330 8.29 28.15 -16.15
N GLY A 331 9.18 27.88 -15.19
CA GLY A 331 9.59 28.82 -14.14
C GLY A 331 8.75 28.74 -12.86
N LYS A 332 7.73 27.88 -12.82
CA LYS A 332 6.96 27.53 -11.62
C LYS A 332 7.30 26.14 -11.11
N ILE A 333 6.86 25.87 -9.89
CA ILE A 333 6.78 24.55 -9.27
C ILE A 333 5.52 24.52 -8.41
N ASP A 334 4.91 23.34 -8.25
CA ASP A 334 3.72 23.18 -7.41
C ASP A 334 4.13 22.55 -6.08
N VAL A 335 3.63 23.10 -4.98
CA VAL A 335 3.81 22.57 -3.61
C VAL A 335 2.58 21.76 -3.24
N TYR A 336 2.78 20.59 -2.65
CA TYR A 336 1.72 19.64 -2.30
C TYR A 336 1.78 19.32 -0.82
N ASP A 337 0.67 19.54 -0.11
CA ASP A 337 0.46 19.04 1.26
C ASP A 337 -0.32 17.72 1.14
N VAL A 338 0.20 16.62 1.70
CA VAL A 338 -0.31 15.25 1.46
C VAL A 338 -0.33 14.40 2.72
N LYS A 339 -1.15 13.35 2.76
CA LYS A 339 -0.96 12.25 3.73
C LYS A 339 0.16 11.32 3.25
N VAL A 340 0.94 10.81 4.20
CA VAL A 340 1.98 9.80 3.97
C VAL A 340 1.38 8.39 3.80
N LYS A 341 0.21 8.15 4.43
CA LYS A 341 -0.53 6.88 4.37
C LYS A 341 -0.80 6.48 2.92
N VAL A 342 -0.36 5.27 2.56
CA VAL A 342 -0.52 4.72 1.22
C VAL A 342 -1.75 3.82 1.19
N LEU A 343 -2.65 4.04 0.24
CA LEU A 343 -3.73 3.10 -0.06
C LEU A 343 -3.29 2.17 -1.21
N PRO A 344 -3.38 0.84 -1.06
CA PRO A 344 -2.93 -0.10 -2.08
C PRO A 344 -3.86 -0.05 -3.29
N MET A 345 -3.41 0.53 -4.40
CA MET A 345 -4.17 0.53 -5.65
C MET A 345 -3.91 -0.76 -6.43
N GLN A 346 -4.89 -1.64 -6.50
CA GLN A 346 -4.92 -2.72 -7.49
C GLN A 346 -5.53 -2.19 -8.80
N ASN A 347 -4.87 -1.19 -9.39
CA ASN A 347 -5.37 -0.43 -10.55
C ASN A 347 -5.62 -1.32 -11.77
N ILE A 348 -6.88 -1.62 -12.06
CA ILE A 348 -7.28 -2.30 -13.28
C ILE A 348 -7.64 -1.27 -14.34
N ILE A 349 -6.91 -1.33 -15.45
CA ILE A 349 -7.11 -0.51 -16.63
C ILE A 349 -8.04 -1.28 -17.57
N ILE A 350 -9.24 -0.78 -17.83
CA ILE A 350 -10.13 -1.32 -18.87
C ILE A 350 -10.15 -0.33 -20.05
N ALA A 351 -9.69 -0.79 -21.21
CA ALA A 351 -9.69 -0.03 -22.45
C ALA A 351 -10.65 -0.69 -23.43
N GLY A 352 -11.57 0.08 -24.00
CA GLY A 352 -12.59 -0.50 -24.85
C GLY A 352 -13.21 0.44 -25.87
N THR A 353 -14.04 -0.17 -26.72
CA THR A 353 -14.82 0.56 -27.73
C THR A 353 -16.30 0.50 -27.39
N PHE A 354 -16.96 1.65 -27.43
CA PHE A 354 -18.41 1.76 -27.30
C PHE A 354 -19.07 1.83 -28.69
N LYS A 355 -20.18 1.12 -28.87
CA LYS A 355 -20.91 1.09 -30.14
C LYS A 355 -22.42 1.13 -29.91
N ASN A 356 -23.08 2.14 -30.47
CA ASN A 356 -24.54 2.22 -30.46
C ASN A 356 -25.13 1.62 -31.75
N SER A 357 -25.42 0.32 -31.75
CA SER A 357 -26.10 -0.36 -32.87
C SER A 357 -27.61 -0.07 -32.93
N ILE A 358 -28.11 0.83 -32.09
CA ILE A 358 -29.53 1.26 -32.04
C ILE A 358 -29.69 2.63 -32.71
N ILE A 359 -28.77 3.55 -32.45
CA ILE A 359 -28.66 4.87 -33.06
C ILE A 359 -27.19 5.04 -33.53
N PRO A 360 -26.85 4.68 -34.78
CA PRO A 360 -25.44 4.63 -35.24
C PRO A 360 -24.68 5.95 -35.14
N ASP A 361 -25.38 7.09 -35.21
CA ASP A 361 -24.78 8.42 -35.06
C ASP A 361 -24.62 8.86 -33.59
N ASP A 362 -25.02 8.02 -32.62
CA ASP A 362 -24.93 8.28 -31.16
C ASP A 362 -23.71 7.56 -30.58
N ILE A 363 -22.54 7.95 -31.06
CA ILE A 363 -21.23 7.36 -30.74
C ILE A 363 -20.66 7.80 -29.39
N GLU A 364 -21.27 8.80 -28.75
CA GLU A 364 -20.92 9.31 -27.43
C GLU A 364 -21.72 8.59 -26.34
N ALA A 365 -21.11 8.35 -25.19
CA ALA A 365 -21.78 7.85 -23.99
C ALA A 365 -21.05 8.33 -22.72
N ASN A 366 -21.77 8.41 -21.62
CA ASN A 366 -21.21 8.52 -20.27
C ASN A 366 -21.35 7.16 -19.55
N ILE A 367 -20.26 6.68 -18.99
CA ILE A 367 -20.15 5.41 -18.27
C ILE A 367 -19.81 5.73 -16.81
N LYS A 368 -20.79 5.60 -15.92
CA LYS A 368 -20.62 5.76 -14.47
C LYS A 368 -20.28 4.40 -13.86
N ILE A 369 -19.28 4.37 -13.00
CA ILE A 369 -18.75 3.15 -12.39
C ILE A 369 -19.09 3.15 -10.91
N GLN A 370 -19.78 2.12 -10.45
CA GLN A 370 -20.16 1.92 -9.06
C GLN A 370 -19.54 0.61 -8.55
N ASP A 371 -18.80 0.66 -7.44
CA ASP A 371 -18.33 -0.54 -6.73
C ASP A 371 -19.55 -1.25 -6.13
N VAL A 372 -19.73 -2.55 -6.42
CA VAL A 372 -20.91 -3.31 -5.95
C VAL A 372 -20.83 -3.60 -4.44
N ARG A 373 -19.62 -3.70 -3.87
CA ARG A 373 -19.39 -3.97 -2.44
C ARG A 373 -19.70 -2.76 -1.57
N THR A 374 -19.22 -1.57 -1.96
CA THR A 374 -19.42 -0.33 -1.17
C THR A 374 -20.61 0.51 -1.67
N ASN A 375 -21.23 0.13 -2.79
CA ASN A 375 -22.23 0.90 -3.53
C ASN A 375 -21.78 2.33 -3.91
N LYS A 376 -20.49 2.66 -3.76
CA LYS A 376 -19.91 3.99 -3.99
C LYS A 376 -19.73 4.24 -5.49
N LEU A 377 -20.15 5.42 -5.95
CA LEU A 377 -19.78 5.91 -7.27
C LEU A 377 -18.27 6.19 -7.27
N ILE A 378 -17.51 5.41 -8.03
CA ILE A 378 -16.06 5.50 -8.14
C ILE A 378 -15.67 6.62 -9.10
N ALA A 379 -16.25 6.64 -10.30
CA ALA A 379 -15.91 7.60 -11.34
C ALA A 379 -16.98 7.66 -12.44
N SER A 380 -16.86 8.65 -13.32
CA SER A 380 -17.65 8.80 -14.54
C SER A 380 -16.70 9.06 -15.72
N TYR A 381 -16.87 8.30 -16.79
CA TYR A 381 -16.02 8.31 -17.98
C TYR A 381 -16.85 8.65 -19.21
N THR A 382 -16.31 9.46 -20.12
CA THR A 382 -16.98 9.81 -21.38
C THR A 382 -16.27 9.13 -22.55
N VAL A 383 -17.05 8.49 -23.42
CA VAL A 383 -16.57 7.90 -24.69
C VAL A 383 -16.13 9.02 -25.64
N GLY A 384 -14.97 8.87 -26.25
CA GLY A 384 -14.43 9.83 -27.22
C GLY A 384 -15.12 9.77 -28.59
N ASN A 385 -14.89 10.81 -29.40
CA ASN A 385 -15.39 10.90 -30.78
C ASN A 385 -14.81 9.82 -31.74
N ASP A 386 -13.83 9.05 -31.28
CA ASP A 386 -13.27 7.85 -31.91
C ASP A 386 -13.92 6.54 -31.44
N SER A 387 -15.00 6.65 -30.65
CA SER A 387 -15.71 5.55 -30.00
C SER A 387 -14.88 4.75 -28.97
N LYS A 388 -13.73 5.26 -28.50
CA LYS A 388 -12.94 4.63 -27.44
C LYS A 388 -13.25 5.18 -26.06
N TYR A 389 -13.01 4.38 -25.02
CA TYR A 389 -12.98 4.79 -23.62
C TYR A 389 -11.85 4.07 -22.87
N ASN A 390 -11.35 4.72 -21.82
CA ASN A 390 -10.42 4.13 -20.86
C ASN A 390 -10.98 4.35 -19.45
N ILE A 391 -11.16 3.27 -18.71
CA ILE A 391 -11.71 3.23 -17.35
C ILE A 391 -10.59 2.77 -16.42
N LEU A 392 -10.43 3.48 -15.31
CA LEU A 392 -9.62 3.03 -14.17
C LEU A 392 -10.55 2.50 -13.07
N LEU A 393 -10.25 1.32 -12.57
CA LEU A 393 -10.87 0.71 -11.40
C LEU A 393 -9.81 0.60 -10.28
N PRO A 394 -10.11 0.98 -9.03
CA PRO A 394 -9.12 1.01 -7.95
C PRO A 394 -8.68 -0.38 -7.46
N ASN A 395 -9.48 -1.43 -7.73
CA ASN A 395 -9.20 -2.79 -7.30
C ASN A 395 -9.84 -3.86 -8.21
N SER A 396 -9.50 -5.14 -8.00
CA SER A 396 -10.28 -6.25 -8.54
C SER A 396 -11.60 -6.43 -7.80
N GLY A 397 -12.64 -6.87 -8.51
CA GLY A 397 -13.97 -7.08 -7.95
C GLY A 397 -15.10 -6.79 -8.95
N LYS A 398 -16.34 -6.81 -8.46
CA LYS A 398 -17.56 -6.62 -9.25
C LYS A 398 -17.95 -5.14 -9.27
N TYR A 399 -18.15 -4.59 -10.46
CA TYR A 399 -18.52 -3.19 -10.69
C TYR A 399 -19.79 -3.10 -11.55
N LYS A 400 -20.70 -2.18 -11.19
CA LYS A 400 -21.89 -1.83 -11.96
C LYS A 400 -21.55 -0.67 -12.92
N PHE A 401 -21.49 -0.98 -14.21
CA PHE A 401 -21.26 -0.04 -15.29
C PHE A 401 -22.61 0.52 -15.76
N ILE A 402 -22.86 1.80 -15.51
CA ILE A 402 -24.10 2.50 -15.84
C ILE A 402 -23.85 3.40 -17.04
N VAL A 403 -24.46 3.07 -18.18
CA VAL A 403 -24.23 3.68 -19.49
C VAL A 403 -25.42 4.54 -19.92
N GLU A 404 -25.14 5.82 -20.19
CA GLU A 404 -26.10 6.84 -20.62
C GLU A 404 -25.62 7.43 -21.96
N THR A 405 -26.48 7.53 -22.98
CA THR A 405 -26.11 8.14 -24.27
C THR A 405 -26.92 9.40 -24.56
N PRO A 406 -26.35 10.42 -25.25
CA PRO A 406 -27.03 11.71 -25.46
C PRO A 406 -28.37 11.64 -26.20
N LYS A 407 -28.64 10.57 -26.98
CA LYS A 407 -29.87 10.43 -27.78
C LYS A 407 -30.77 9.27 -27.31
N SER A 408 -30.45 8.59 -26.21
CA SER A 408 -31.35 7.63 -25.56
C SER A 408 -32.01 8.25 -24.32
N GLU A 409 -33.32 8.02 -24.13
CA GLU A 409 -34.01 8.35 -22.88
C GLU A 409 -33.85 7.26 -21.81
N LYS A 410 -33.03 6.22 -22.07
CA LYS A 410 -32.78 5.11 -21.16
C LYS A 410 -31.36 5.13 -20.62
N ILE A 411 -31.27 4.89 -19.32
CA ILE A 411 -30.06 4.46 -18.64
C ILE A 411 -29.98 2.93 -18.80
N HIS A 412 -28.80 2.42 -19.13
CA HIS A 412 -28.54 0.99 -19.16
C HIS A 412 -27.52 0.61 -18.07
N ALA A 413 -27.60 -0.60 -17.53
CA ALA A 413 -26.61 -1.09 -16.57
C ALA A 413 -26.14 -2.49 -16.95
N GLY A 414 -24.89 -2.80 -16.61
CA GLY A 414 -24.30 -4.13 -16.69
C GLY A 414 -23.28 -4.32 -15.58
N LEU A 415 -23.03 -5.57 -15.19
CA LEU A 415 -21.95 -5.92 -14.27
C LEU A 415 -20.69 -6.26 -15.05
N VAL A 416 -19.54 -5.89 -14.50
CA VAL A 416 -18.20 -6.22 -14.97
C VAL A 416 -17.40 -6.75 -13.79
N GLU A 417 -16.81 -7.92 -13.94
CA GLU A 417 -15.97 -8.54 -12.90
C GLU A 417 -14.50 -8.38 -13.28
N ALA A 418 -13.85 -7.39 -12.65
CA ALA A 418 -12.50 -6.97 -12.97
C ALA A 418 -11.48 -7.89 -12.27
N PRO A 419 -10.66 -8.65 -13.03
CA PRO A 419 -9.78 -9.68 -12.48
C PRO A 419 -8.50 -9.10 -11.89
N ALA A 420 -8.04 -9.68 -10.78
CA ALA A 420 -6.75 -9.32 -10.19
C ALA A 420 -5.59 -9.46 -11.18
N GLN A 421 -4.64 -8.52 -11.14
CA GLN A 421 -3.46 -8.49 -12.01
C GLN A 421 -2.18 -8.59 -11.19
N ASN A 422 -1.26 -9.46 -11.60
CA ASN A 422 0.11 -9.52 -11.09
C ASN A 422 1.12 -8.67 -11.88
N LYS A 423 0.66 -8.03 -12.97
CA LYS A 423 1.42 -7.11 -13.83
C LYS A 423 0.46 -6.10 -14.43
N LEU A 424 0.79 -4.81 -14.36
CA LEU A 424 0.01 -3.72 -14.94
C LEU A 424 -0.17 -3.93 -16.45
N ARG A 425 -1.40 -4.20 -16.89
CA ARG A 425 -1.77 -4.31 -18.32
C ARG A 425 -3.19 -3.80 -18.59
N ALA A 426 -3.42 -3.29 -19.79
CA ALA A 426 -4.73 -2.84 -20.21
C ALA A 426 -5.61 -4.04 -20.63
N LEU A 427 -6.74 -4.20 -19.96
CA LEU A 427 -7.75 -5.20 -20.30
C LEU A 427 -8.63 -4.68 -21.44
N LYS A 428 -8.83 -5.50 -22.47
CA LYS A 428 -9.66 -5.15 -23.63
C LYS A 428 -11.15 -5.40 -23.35
N GLN A 429 -12.02 -4.46 -23.74
CA GLN A 429 -13.48 -4.58 -23.61
C GLN A 429 -14.23 -4.04 -24.85
N GLU A 430 -15.41 -4.57 -25.14
CA GLU A 430 -16.40 -3.93 -26.01
C GLU A 430 -17.69 -3.68 -25.23
N ILE A 431 -18.27 -2.48 -25.38
CA ILE A 431 -19.64 -2.18 -24.94
C ILE A 431 -20.50 -1.89 -26.17
N GLU A 432 -21.58 -2.63 -26.34
CA GLU A 432 -22.49 -2.47 -27.46
C GLU A 432 -23.94 -2.33 -26.99
N LEU A 433 -24.60 -1.22 -27.34
CA LEU A 433 -26.06 -1.12 -27.24
C LEU A 433 -26.67 -1.79 -28.47
N ILE A 434 -27.45 -2.85 -28.26
CA ILE A 434 -28.19 -3.55 -29.32
C ILE A 434 -29.69 -3.51 -29.09
N LYS A 435 -30.47 -3.57 -30.17
CA LYS A 435 -31.92 -3.76 -30.09
C LYS A 435 -32.29 -5.22 -30.32
N LYS A 436 -32.48 -5.98 -29.23
CA LYS A 436 -32.87 -7.41 -29.28
C LYS A 436 -34.34 -7.56 -28.87
N ASN A 437 -35.12 -8.26 -29.68
CA ASN A 437 -36.56 -8.49 -29.48
C ASN A 437 -37.36 -7.19 -29.22
N GLY A 438 -36.95 -6.08 -29.86
CA GLY A 438 -37.57 -4.76 -29.69
C GLY A 438 -37.10 -3.97 -28.46
N GLN A 439 -36.48 -4.62 -27.47
CA GLN A 439 -35.90 -3.98 -26.30
C GLN A 439 -34.45 -3.53 -26.57
N GLU A 440 -34.02 -2.50 -25.87
CA GLU A 440 -32.65 -1.98 -25.92
C GLU A 440 -31.84 -2.64 -24.80
N LYS A 441 -30.75 -3.34 -25.16
CA LYS A 441 -29.92 -4.07 -24.20
C LYS A 441 -28.46 -3.66 -24.36
N LEU A 442 -27.83 -3.41 -23.21
CA LEU A 442 -26.37 -3.33 -23.07
C LEU A 442 -25.77 -4.74 -23.17
N ILE A 443 -24.78 -4.88 -24.05
CA ILE A 443 -23.90 -6.04 -24.13
C ILE A 443 -22.51 -5.54 -23.77
N ILE A 444 -21.97 -6.03 -22.67
CA ILE A 444 -20.55 -5.89 -22.35
C ILE A 444 -19.87 -7.19 -22.78
N LYS A 445 -18.71 -7.10 -23.41
CA LYS A 445 -17.87 -8.24 -23.82
C LYS A 445 -16.48 -7.99 -23.27
N ASP A 446 -16.11 -8.78 -22.28
CA ASP A 446 -14.81 -8.68 -21.62
C ASP A 446 -13.82 -9.62 -22.31
N TYR A 447 -12.78 -9.03 -22.91
CA TYR A 447 -11.67 -9.73 -23.55
C TYR A 447 -10.43 -9.61 -22.68
N PHE A 448 -10.59 -9.94 -21.40
CA PHE A 448 -9.56 -9.69 -20.38
C PHE A 448 -8.36 -10.64 -20.50
N ASP A 449 -8.45 -11.66 -21.35
CA ASP A 449 -7.34 -12.46 -21.88
C ASP A 449 -6.43 -11.67 -22.86
N GLN A 450 -6.93 -10.58 -23.44
CA GLN A 450 -6.28 -9.80 -24.50
C GLN A 450 -5.91 -8.39 -24.06
N SER A 451 -4.83 -7.87 -24.66
CA SER A 451 -4.48 -6.45 -24.67
C SER A 451 -5.20 -5.69 -25.80
N PRO A 452 -5.46 -4.37 -25.65
CA PRO A 452 -5.84 -3.48 -26.75
C PRO A 452 -4.64 -3.15 -27.67
N GLU A 453 -4.90 -2.78 -28.92
CA GLU A 453 -3.84 -2.48 -29.91
C GLU A 453 -2.93 -1.30 -29.51
N ASP A 454 -3.48 -0.30 -28.80
CA ASP A 454 -2.76 0.90 -28.37
C ASP A 454 -2.21 0.80 -26.92
N GLU A 455 -2.08 -0.40 -26.34
CA GLU A 455 -1.83 -0.64 -24.90
C GLU A 455 -0.79 0.29 -24.27
N ALA A 456 0.42 0.37 -24.82
CA ALA A 456 1.48 1.22 -24.26
C ALA A 456 1.12 2.71 -24.22
N THR A 457 0.32 3.19 -25.18
CA THR A 457 -0.18 4.57 -25.23
C THR A 457 -1.35 4.78 -24.26
N ILE A 458 -2.22 3.79 -24.08
CA ILE A 458 -3.29 3.83 -23.09
C ILE A 458 -2.71 3.89 -21.68
N ILE A 459 -1.77 2.99 -21.36
CA ILE A 459 -1.06 2.95 -20.09
C ILE A 459 -0.33 4.28 -19.86
N ALA A 460 0.52 4.75 -20.78
CA ALA A 460 1.24 6.01 -20.61
C ALA A 460 0.34 7.25 -20.43
N ASN A 461 -0.80 7.34 -21.13
CA ASN A 461 -1.76 8.43 -20.95
C ASN A 461 -2.47 8.38 -19.58
N LEU A 462 -2.83 7.18 -19.12
CA LEU A 462 -3.40 7.00 -17.78
C LEU A 462 -2.38 7.34 -16.70
N LEU A 463 -1.17 6.81 -16.83
CA LEU A 463 -0.05 7.09 -15.94
C LEU A 463 0.18 8.59 -15.86
N LYS A 464 0.36 9.29 -16.97
CA LYS A 464 0.46 10.76 -16.97
C LYS A 464 -0.67 11.43 -16.16
N LYS A 465 -1.93 11.04 -16.35
CA LYS A 465 -3.06 11.57 -15.57
C LYS A 465 -2.93 11.28 -14.07
N MET A 466 -2.53 10.07 -13.68
CA MET A 466 -2.26 9.73 -12.28
C MET A 466 -1.04 10.49 -11.72
N SER A 467 -0.06 10.80 -12.56
CA SER A 467 1.12 11.57 -12.17
C SER A 467 0.80 13.04 -11.93
N GLU A 468 -0.33 13.55 -12.40
CA GLU A 468 -0.75 14.95 -12.21
C GLU A 468 -1.86 15.01 -11.12
N PRO A 469 -1.58 14.69 -9.84
CA PRO A 469 -2.62 14.61 -8.83
C PRO A 469 -3.21 15.99 -8.53
N GLU A 470 -4.50 16.00 -8.20
CA GLU A 470 -5.27 17.13 -7.74
C GLU A 470 -5.79 16.86 -6.32
N ILE A 471 -6.26 17.91 -5.63
CA ILE A 471 -6.82 17.79 -4.27
C ILE A 471 -7.94 16.75 -4.27
N ASN A 472 -7.76 15.69 -3.48
CA ASN A 472 -8.61 14.50 -3.47
C ASN A 472 -8.99 14.01 -2.06
N ILE A 473 -8.58 14.70 -0.99
CA ILE A 473 -8.90 14.33 0.41
C ILE A 473 -10.41 14.04 0.62
N ASP A 474 -11.31 14.86 0.07
CA ASP A 474 -12.78 14.70 0.15
C ASP A 474 -13.30 13.36 -0.42
N GLN A 475 -12.46 12.60 -1.15
CA GLN A 475 -12.81 11.31 -1.73
C GLN A 475 -12.60 10.14 -0.75
N PHE A 476 -11.90 10.37 0.37
CA PHE A 476 -11.55 9.36 1.37
C PHE A 476 -12.19 9.68 2.72
N PRO A 477 -13.07 8.81 3.27
CA PRO A 477 -13.67 9.06 4.59
C PRO A 477 -12.65 8.88 5.71
N ASP A 478 -12.85 9.58 6.82
CA ASP A 478 -11.91 9.60 7.96
C ASP A 478 -11.59 8.20 8.52
N SER A 479 -12.51 7.24 8.43
CA SER A 479 -12.23 5.84 8.81
C SER A 479 -11.09 5.22 7.99
N VAL A 480 -11.09 5.40 6.67
CA VAL A 480 -10.03 4.90 5.77
C VAL A 480 -8.71 5.64 6.02
N LEU A 481 -8.77 6.92 6.40
CA LEU A 481 -7.59 7.69 6.80
C LEU A 481 -7.03 7.20 8.15
N ASN A 482 -7.89 6.83 9.10
CA ASN A 482 -7.51 6.54 10.49
C ASN A 482 -7.31 5.04 10.82
N GLU A 483 -7.64 4.10 9.92
CA GLU A 483 -7.39 2.67 10.11
C GLU A 483 -5.92 2.36 10.45
N ILE A 484 -5.72 1.54 11.50
CA ILE A 484 -4.48 1.37 12.26
C ILE A 484 -3.45 0.49 11.52
N ALA A 485 -2.16 0.69 11.84
CA ALA A 485 -1.03 -0.02 11.26
C ALA A 485 -0.94 -1.50 11.71
N ILE A 486 -1.63 -2.39 10.99
CA ILE A 486 -1.32 -3.82 10.91
C ILE A 486 -1.31 -4.21 9.42
N ASN A 487 -0.35 -5.07 9.03
CA ASN A 487 0.01 -5.54 7.67
C ASN A 487 1.28 -4.90 7.07
N ASN A 488 2.45 -5.36 7.51
CA ASN A 488 3.70 -5.28 6.75
C ASN A 488 4.73 -6.35 7.19
N GLU A 489 4.27 -7.56 7.49
CA GLU A 489 5.11 -8.74 7.61
C GLU A 489 4.45 -9.87 6.82
N SER A 490 5.13 -10.30 5.76
CA SER A 490 4.78 -11.47 4.95
C SER A 490 6.04 -12.30 4.74
N GLU A 491 6.56 -12.81 5.86
CA GLU A 491 7.63 -13.81 5.83
C GLU A 491 7.08 -15.17 5.36
N SER A 492 7.95 -15.96 4.75
CA SER A 492 7.61 -17.20 4.08
C SER A 492 7.45 -18.37 5.06
N VAL A 493 6.31 -19.06 5.01
CA VAL A 493 6.17 -20.39 5.60
C VAL A 493 7.02 -21.40 4.81
N ASP A 494 7.82 -22.18 5.53
CA ASP A 494 8.71 -23.22 4.99
C ASP A 494 7.89 -24.48 4.60
N PRO A 495 8.04 -25.05 3.38
CA PRO A 495 7.22 -26.19 2.96
C PRO A 495 7.48 -27.51 3.69
N ASP A 496 8.67 -27.72 4.25
CA ASP A 496 9.17 -29.04 4.65
C ASP A 496 9.14 -29.27 6.18
N SER A 497 7.97 -29.09 6.80
CA SER A 497 7.69 -29.58 8.17
C SER A 497 6.69 -30.74 8.16
N GLU A 498 7.11 -31.93 8.62
CA GLU A 498 6.25 -33.11 8.64
C GLU A 498 5.06 -32.95 9.61
N ILE A 499 3.87 -33.32 9.14
CA ILE A 499 2.57 -32.99 9.75
C ILE A 499 2.04 -34.11 10.65
N ILE A 500 1.60 -33.73 11.86
CA ILE A 500 0.45 -34.31 12.58
C ILE A 500 -0.12 -33.16 13.45
N VAL A 501 -1.44 -32.89 13.56
CA VAL A 501 -2.65 -33.66 13.16
C VAL A 501 -3.77 -32.71 12.65
N ASP A 502 -4.43 -33.05 11.54
CA ASP A 502 -5.89 -32.79 11.33
C ASP A 502 -6.52 -34.00 10.63
N GLU A 503 -6.14 -35.21 11.08
CA GLU A 503 -6.83 -36.43 10.67
C GLU A 503 -8.15 -36.57 11.45
N PRO A 504 -9.29 -36.79 10.77
CA PRO A 504 -10.55 -37.07 11.44
C PRO A 504 -10.50 -38.44 12.13
N ILE A 505 -11.01 -38.50 13.36
CA ILE A 505 -10.99 -39.70 14.22
C ILE A 505 -11.58 -40.90 13.46
N THR A 506 -10.81 -42.00 13.42
CA THR A 506 -11.23 -43.28 12.83
C THR A 506 -10.94 -44.43 13.77
N PHE A 507 -11.95 -45.27 14.04
CA PHE A 507 -11.68 -46.56 14.64
C PHE A 507 -11.33 -47.57 13.55
N ASN A 508 -10.04 -47.91 13.43
CA ASN A 508 -9.51 -48.79 12.38
C ASN A 508 -9.06 -50.14 12.95
N ASP A 509 -9.97 -50.79 13.68
CA ASP A 509 -9.81 -52.14 14.22
C ASP A 509 -10.95 -53.02 13.69
N SER A 510 -10.64 -54.22 13.21
CA SER A 510 -11.52 -54.96 12.30
C SER A 510 -12.67 -55.66 13.02
N LEU A 511 -13.83 -54.98 13.11
CA LEU A 511 -15.11 -55.60 13.45
C LEU A 511 -15.84 -56.07 12.19
N ASP A 512 -16.08 -57.39 12.12
CA ASP A 512 -16.84 -58.06 11.07
C ASP A 512 -18.34 -57.79 11.27
N LEU A 513 -18.81 -56.63 10.79
CA LEU A 513 -20.19 -56.15 10.94
C LEU A 513 -21.19 -56.92 10.05
N GLY A 514 -21.45 -58.17 10.41
CA GLY A 514 -22.54 -58.97 9.86
C GLY A 514 -23.92 -58.47 10.30
N ASP A 515 -24.73 -58.03 9.34
CA ASP A 515 -26.18 -57.76 9.46
C ASP A 515 -26.67 -56.87 10.63
N ASN A 516 -26.38 -55.57 10.52
CA ASN A 516 -27.25 -54.45 10.97
C ASN A 516 -28.04 -54.63 12.30
N ASP A 517 -27.39 -54.63 13.47
CA ASP A 517 -28.07 -54.17 14.69
C ASP A 517 -28.03 -52.63 14.77
N PHE A 518 -29.16 -52.03 15.10
CA PHE A 518 -29.27 -50.61 15.44
C PHE A 518 -28.43 -50.25 16.67
N ASN A 519 -28.31 -51.18 17.63
CA ASN A 519 -27.55 -50.99 18.86
C ASN A 519 -26.04 -50.92 18.62
N ASP A 520 -25.48 -51.75 17.74
CA ASP A 520 -24.04 -51.72 17.41
C ASP A 520 -23.64 -50.38 16.76
N LYS A 521 -24.48 -49.88 15.83
CA LYS A 521 -24.29 -48.56 15.22
C LYS A 521 -24.36 -47.43 16.25
N LYS A 522 -25.31 -47.54 17.19
CA LYS A 522 -25.54 -46.58 18.28
C LYS A 522 -24.39 -46.55 19.28
N GLU A 523 -23.87 -47.71 19.69
CA GLU A 523 -22.71 -47.80 20.58
C GLU A 523 -21.43 -47.28 19.90
N ASN A 524 -21.22 -47.58 18.61
CA ASN A 524 -20.08 -47.06 17.85
C ASN A 524 -20.14 -45.52 17.71
N LEU A 525 -21.30 -44.94 17.37
CA LEU A 525 -21.45 -43.48 17.28
C LEU A 525 -21.29 -42.79 18.65
N ILE A 526 -21.82 -43.38 19.72
CA ILE A 526 -21.59 -42.90 21.10
C ILE A 526 -20.09 -42.93 21.43
N LYS A 527 -19.35 -43.94 20.97
CA LYS A 527 -17.90 -44.05 21.19
C LYS A 527 -17.12 -42.96 20.44
N ILE A 528 -17.39 -42.77 19.15
CA ILE A 528 -16.77 -41.71 18.32
C ILE A 528 -17.04 -40.32 18.92
N LYS A 529 -18.26 -40.07 19.42
CA LYS A 529 -18.59 -38.81 20.10
C LYS A 529 -17.90 -38.64 21.46
N LYS A 530 -17.57 -39.72 22.17
CA LYS A 530 -16.74 -39.66 23.39
C LYS A 530 -15.28 -39.36 23.09
N GLU A 531 -14.68 -40.08 22.14
CA GLU A 531 -13.30 -39.81 21.67
C GLU A 531 -13.18 -38.36 21.15
N SER A 532 -14.24 -37.82 20.51
CA SER A 532 -14.33 -36.40 20.15
C SER A 532 -14.48 -35.45 21.34
N ILE A 533 -15.13 -35.84 22.44
CA ILE A 533 -15.24 -35.03 23.67
C ILE A 533 -13.90 -35.01 24.41
N ASP A 534 -13.21 -36.14 24.52
CA ASP A 534 -11.92 -36.25 25.19
C ASP A 534 -10.88 -35.32 24.54
N ASN A 535 -10.83 -35.29 23.19
CA ASN A 535 -9.98 -34.35 22.44
C ASN A 535 -10.39 -32.87 22.63
N ILE A 536 -11.70 -32.58 22.77
CA ILE A 536 -12.18 -31.22 23.05
C ILE A 536 -11.80 -30.78 24.47
N ILE A 537 -11.83 -31.69 25.44
CA ILE A 537 -11.38 -31.44 26.82
C ILE A 537 -9.88 -31.12 26.84
N GLU A 538 -9.05 -31.93 26.17
CA GLU A 538 -7.60 -31.68 26.08
C GLU A 538 -7.29 -30.30 25.48
N GLN A 539 -7.90 -29.96 24.34
CA GLN A 539 -7.73 -28.65 23.71
C GLN A 539 -8.24 -27.51 24.59
N LYS A 540 -9.39 -27.68 25.25
CA LYS A 540 -9.94 -26.67 26.17
C LYS A 540 -9.04 -26.47 27.39
N THR A 541 -8.49 -27.52 27.99
CA THR A 541 -7.57 -27.41 29.12
C THR A 541 -6.31 -26.64 28.70
N LEU A 542 -5.69 -26.98 27.56
CA LEU A 542 -4.55 -26.24 27.01
C LEU A 542 -4.89 -24.75 26.80
N ILE A 543 -5.97 -24.43 26.10
CA ILE A 543 -6.35 -23.05 25.74
C ILE A 543 -6.75 -22.23 26.98
N SER A 544 -7.35 -22.87 28.00
CA SER A 544 -7.67 -22.22 29.28
C SER A 544 -6.42 -21.94 30.12
N ASN A 545 -5.38 -22.79 30.04
CA ASN A 545 -4.08 -22.52 30.66
C ASN A 545 -3.31 -21.42 29.93
N ILE A 546 -3.39 -21.36 28.58
CA ILE A 546 -2.88 -20.23 27.79
C ILE A 546 -3.59 -18.92 28.20
N ALA A 547 -4.92 -18.93 28.33
CA ALA A 547 -5.67 -17.78 28.84
C ALA A 547 -5.18 -17.34 30.23
N LYS A 548 -5.01 -18.29 31.16
CA LYS A 548 -4.51 -18.05 32.52
C LYS A 548 -3.12 -17.41 32.53
N LEU A 549 -2.21 -17.92 31.71
CA LEU A 549 -0.87 -17.36 31.52
C LEU A 549 -0.94 -15.93 30.98
N LYS A 550 -1.67 -15.71 29.88
CA LYS A 550 -1.76 -14.40 29.22
C LYS A 550 -2.44 -13.34 30.09
N THR A 551 -3.48 -13.68 30.86
CA THR A 551 -4.08 -12.78 31.86
C THR A 551 -3.09 -12.42 32.98
N LYS A 552 -2.32 -13.40 33.48
CA LYS A 552 -1.27 -13.15 34.49
C LYS A 552 -0.16 -12.25 33.95
N GLU A 553 0.34 -12.52 32.75
CA GLU A 553 1.35 -11.67 32.09
C GLU A 553 0.78 -10.27 31.82
N SER A 554 -0.49 -10.15 31.41
CA SER A 554 -1.18 -8.87 31.22
C SER A 554 -1.24 -8.07 32.53
N LEU A 555 -1.65 -8.70 33.64
CA LEU A 555 -1.65 -8.10 34.98
C LEU A 555 -0.24 -7.64 35.38
N GLU A 556 0.75 -8.52 35.30
CA GLU A 556 2.14 -8.20 35.67
C GLU A 556 2.71 -7.02 34.86
N ASN A 557 2.40 -6.92 33.57
CA ASN A 557 2.84 -5.80 32.74
C ASN A 557 2.05 -4.52 33.08
N ALA A 558 0.77 -4.61 33.40
CA ALA A 558 -0.03 -3.48 33.85
C ALA A 558 0.46 -2.91 35.19
N GLU A 559 0.73 -3.77 36.18
CA GLU A 559 1.26 -3.37 37.48
C GLU A 559 2.62 -2.68 37.35
N LYS A 560 3.52 -3.20 36.50
CA LYS A 560 4.82 -2.57 36.21
C LYS A 560 4.66 -1.18 35.58
N ALA A 561 3.66 -0.96 34.72
CA ALA A 561 3.36 0.38 34.21
C ALA A 561 2.83 1.33 35.31
N ASP A 562 1.95 0.81 36.18
CA ASP A 562 1.35 1.54 37.30
C ASP A 562 2.39 1.97 38.35
N GLU A 563 3.29 1.06 38.75
CA GLU A 563 4.41 1.34 39.66
C GLU A 563 5.32 2.44 39.11
N ILE A 564 5.69 2.36 37.84
CA ILE A 564 6.54 3.37 37.20
C ILE A 564 5.85 4.74 37.20
N LEU A 565 4.56 4.79 36.85
CA LEU A 565 3.74 6.02 36.93
C LEU A 565 3.66 6.59 38.35
N LEU A 566 3.51 5.77 39.39
CA LEU A 566 3.49 6.23 40.78
C LEU A 566 4.82 6.85 41.24
N THR A 567 5.96 6.45 40.66
CA THR A 567 7.26 7.09 40.97
C THR A 567 7.48 8.42 40.24
N ILE A 568 6.79 8.66 39.12
CA ILE A 568 7.00 9.81 38.22
C ILE A 568 6.63 11.16 38.83
N ASP A 569 5.70 11.20 39.79
CA ASP A 569 5.32 12.45 40.48
C ASP A 569 6.35 12.93 41.52
N ASN A 570 7.27 12.05 41.93
CA ASN A 570 8.38 12.38 42.82
C ASN A 570 9.69 12.65 42.06
N GLN A 571 9.67 12.64 40.72
CA GLN A 571 10.85 12.77 39.87
C GLN A 571 11.07 14.23 39.42
N GLU A 572 12.02 14.94 40.05
CA GLU A 572 12.38 16.32 39.70
C GLU A 572 13.21 16.43 38.39
N ASN A 573 13.65 15.32 37.80
CA ASN A 573 14.46 15.29 36.59
C ASN A 573 13.63 14.88 35.35
N ASP A 574 13.31 15.86 34.49
CA ASP A 574 12.53 15.68 33.26
C ASP A 574 13.07 14.57 32.34
N SER A 575 14.38 14.39 32.26
CA SER A 575 14.98 13.35 31.41
C SER A 575 14.73 11.94 31.95
N ILE A 576 14.78 11.76 33.27
CA ILE A 576 14.44 10.48 33.91
C ILE A 576 12.94 10.25 33.82
N LYS A 577 12.13 11.29 34.07
CA LYS A 577 10.66 11.27 33.94
C LYS A 577 10.20 10.82 32.55
N ASN A 578 10.83 11.32 31.48
CA ASN A 578 10.51 10.91 30.10
C ASN A 578 10.89 9.44 29.81
N VAL A 579 12.03 8.95 30.30
CA VAL A 579 12.42 7.53 30.16
C VAL A 579 11.47 6.62 30.95
N GLN A 580 11.05 7.04 32.15
CA GLN A 580 10.05 6.32 32.94
C GLN A 580 8.68 6.30 32.23
N LEU A 581 8.23 7.41 31.62
CA LEU A 581 6.99 7.45 30.84
C LEU A 581 7.04 6.51 29.62
N GLN A 582 8.17 6.46 28.90
CA GLN A 582 8.35 5.53 27.78
C GLN A 582 8.34 4.07 28.23
N LEU A 583 9.00 3.74 29.35
CA LEU A 583 9.01 2.38 29.88
C LEU A 583 7.61 1.96 30.40
N ALA A 584 6.87 2.86 31.04
CA ALA A 584 5.48 2.63 31.41
C ALA A 584 4.59 2.42 30.17
N ALA A 585 4.80 3.17 29.09
CA ALA A 585 4.08 2.97 27.83
C ALA A 585 4.41 1.63 27.15
N GLU A 586 5.68 1.19 27.18
CA GLU A 586 6.06 -0.17 26.72
C GLU A 586 5.34 -1.27 27.50
N TYR A 587 5.30 -1.15 28.83
CA TYR A 587 4.60 -2.12 29.70
C TYR A 587 3.07 -2.07 29.53
N ASN A 588 2.46 -0.89 29.42
CA ASN A 588 1.01 -0.74 29.22
C ASN A 588 0.55 -1.30 27.86
N LEU A 589 1.38 -1.16 26.80
CA LEU A 589 1.09 -1.74 25.48
C LEU A 589 1.28 -3.26 25.46
N LYS A 590 2.35 -3.80 26.08
CA LYS A 590 2.49 -5.25 26.29
C LYS A 590 1.27 -5.82 27.01
N SER A 591 0.88 -5.19 28.11
CA SER A 591 -0.29 -5.58 28.90
C SER A 591 -1.56 -5.63 28.04
N LYS A 592 -1.79 -4.62 27.19
CA LYS A 592 -2.93 -4.58 26.27
C LYS A 592 -2.95 -5.73 25.27
N ILE A 593 -1.82 -6.02 24.62
CA ILE A 593 -1.72 -7.12 23.64
C ILE A 593 -2.02 -8.46 24.32
N LEU A 594 -1.41 -8.71 25.48
CA LEU A 594 -1.65 -9.90 26.31
C LEU A 594 -3.11 -9.99 26.81
N ASN A 595 -3.74 -8.86 27.13
CA ASN A 595 -5.15 -8.79 27.52
C ASN A 595 -6.07 -9.23 26.37
N GLU A 596 -5.80 -8.75 25.16
CA GLU A 596 -6.53 -9.11 23.95
C GLU A 596 -6.33 -10.59 23.61
N GLU A 597 -5.08 -11.11 23.63
CA GLU A 597 -4.76 -12.54 23.49
C GLU A 597 -5.52 -13.42 24.49
N ALA A 598 -5.52 -13.06 25.78
CA ALA A 598 -6.26 -13.77 26.81
C ALA A 598 -7.78 -13.79 26.54
N ASN A 599 -8.38 -12.66 26.13
CA ASN A 599 -9.81 -12.60 25.78
C ASN A 599 -10.17 -13.55 24.62
N TYR A 600 -9.30 -13.66 23.60
CA TYR A 600 -9.50 -14.63 22.51
C TYR A 600 -9.43 -16.08 23.00
N SER A 601 -8.47 -16.40 23.88
CA SER A 601 -8.35 -17.74 24.47
C SER A 601 -9.55 -18.10 25.35
N ILE A 602 -10.05 -17.16 26.17
CA ILE A 602 -11.29 -17.34 26.97
C ILE A 602 -12.49 -17.63 26.06
N ALA A 603 -12.67 -16.85 24.99
CA ALA A 603 -13.78 -17.05 24.04
C ALA A 603 -13.74 -18.42 23.36
N LEU A 604 -12.54 -18.87 22.95
CA LEU A 604 -12.34 -20.18 22.33
C LEU A 604 -12.59 -21.33 23.32
N SER A 605 -12.11 -21.22 24.57
CA SER A 605 -12.42 -22.19 25.64
C SER A 605 -13.91 -22.26 25.99
N LYS A 606 -14.64 -21.14 25.90
CA LYS A 606 -16.10 -21.12 26.05
C LYS A 606 -16.79 -21.90 24.92
N ARG A 607 -16.42 -21.67 23.65
CA ARG A 607 -17.00 -22.43 22.52
C ARG A 607 -16.68 -23.93 22.58
N LEU A 608 -15.48 -24.31 23.04
CA LEU A 608 -15.12 -25.71 23.26
C LEU A 608 -16.03 -26.38 24.32
N GLU A 609 -16.38 -25.67 25.39
CA GLU A 609 -17.36 -26.18 26.38
C GLU A 609 -18.79 -26.25 25.80
N GLU A 610 -19.19 -25.31 24.95
CA GLU A 610 -20.48 -25.36 24.23
C GLU A 610 -20.55 -26.57 23.26
N GLU A 611 -19.48 -26.83 22.50
CA GLU A 611 -19.41 -27.97 21.58
C GLU A 611 -19.41 -29.31 22.33
N LYS A 612 -18.63 -29.42 23.41
CA LYS A 612 -18.68 -30.55 24.36
C LYS A 612 -20.11 -30.75 24.89
N THR A 613 -20.73 -29.70 25.42
CA THR A 613 -22.10 -29.76 25.99
C THR A 613 -23.11 -30.25 24.94
N LYS A 614 -22.97 -29.81 23.68
CA LYS A 614 -23.81 -30.28 22.56
C LYS A 614 -23.59 -31.77 22.27
N LYS A 615 -22.34 -32.23 22.23
CA LYS A 615 -21.99 -33.65 22.01
C LYS A 615 -22.43 -34.54 23.18
N GLU A 616 -22.37 -34.06 24.42
CA GLU A 616 -22.94 -34.73 25.59
C GLU A 616 -24.47 -34.88 25.48
N GLN A 617 -25.18 -33.82 25.07
CA GLN A 617 -26.62 -33.88 24.80
C GLN A 617 -26.96 -34.84 23.66
N GLU A 618 -26.15 -34.89 22.60
CA GLU A 618 -26.32 -35.87 21.51
C GLU A 618 -26.09 -37.32 22.00
N ILE A 619 -25.11 -37.56 22.89
CA ILE A 619 -24.91 -38.87 23.53
C ILE A 619 -26.08 -39.24 24.45
N ILE A 620 -26.66 -38.28 25.18
CA ILE A 620 -27.85 -38.53 26.02
C ILE A 620 -29.05 -38.88 25.14
N SER A 621 -29.31 -38.12 24.07
CA SER A 621 -30.37 -38.42 23.09
C SER A 621 -30.16 -39.79 22.44
N LEU A 622 -28.94 -40.12 21.99
CA LEU A 622 -28.58 -41.44 21.48
C LEU A 622 -28.84 -42.56 22.51
N SER A 623 -28.44 -42.36 23.77
CA SER A 623 -28.56 -43.36 24.83
C SER A 623 -30.01 -43.68 25.21
N ASN A 624 -30.94 -42.76 24.97
CA ASN A 624 -32.37 -42.93 25.26
C ASN A 624 -33.14 -43.68 24.15
N LEU A 625 -32.56 -43.88 22.96
CA LEU A 625 -33.23 -44.55 21.84
C LEU A 625 -33.26 -46.08 22.01
N ASN A 626 -34.47 -46.64 22.04
CA ASN A 626 -34.74 -48.05 22.25
C ASN A 626 -34.86 -48.83 20.92
N SER A 627 -35.30 -48.18 19.83
CA SER A 627 -35.32 -48.78 18.49
C SER A 627 -35.14 -47.77 17.35
N GLU A 628 -34.82 -48.28 16.16
CA GLU A 628 -34.75 -47.50 14.91
C GLU A 628 -36.13 -46.91 14.53
N GLU A 629 -37.20 -47.62 14.85
CA GLU A 629 -38.59 -47.20 14.60
C GLU A 629 -38.99 -45.98 15.46
N GLU A 630 -38.49 -45.93 16.70
CA GLU A 630 -38.65 -44.80 17.63
C GLU A 630 -37.90 -43.56 17.10
N LEU A 631 -36.64 -43.72 16.67
CA LEU A 631 -35.86 -42.66 16.05
C LEU A 631 -36.53 -42.07 14.79
N ILE A 632 -37.07 -42.93 13.91
CA ILE A 632 -37.76 -42.49 12.68
C ILE A 632 -39.06 -41.73 13.02
N ALA A 633 -39.76 -42.12 14.09
CA ALA A 633 -40.97 -41.42 14.53
C ALA A 633 -40.68 -40.05 15.18
N GLU A 634 -39.66 -39.96 16.04
CA GLU A 634 -39.37 -38.73 16.79
C GLU A 634 -38.53 -37.71 16.01
N SER A 635 -37.65 -38.15 15.11
CA SER A 635 -36.87 -37.24 14.26
C SER A 635 -37.73 -36.37 13.33
N ALA A 636 -38.96 -36.76 13.04
CA ALA A 636 -39.87 -36.02 12.15
C ALA A 636 -40.14 -34.55 12.55
N ASN A 637 -39.89 -34.15 13.80
CA ASN A 637 -40.00 -32.76 14.28
C ASN A 637 -38.82 -32.33 15.19
N ASN A 638 -37.66 -33.01 15.11
CA ASN A 638 -36.51 -32.72 15.99
C ASN A 638 -35.20 -32.77 15.19
N GLU A 639 -34.63 -31.60 14.92
CA GLU A 639 -33.41 -31.43 14.10
C GLU A 639 -32.19 -32.16 14.66
N GLN A 640 -32.05 -32.28 15.98
CA GLN A 640 -30.97 -33.04 16.61
C GLN A 640 -31.10 -34.54 16.28
N LEU A 641 -32.32 -35.08 16.35
CA LEU A 641 -32.60 -36.47 15.99
C LEU A 641 -32.50 -36.70 14.46
N ILE A 642 -32.74 -35.68 13.62
CA ILE A 642 -32.47 -35.76 12.17
C ILE A 642 -30.97 -35.90 11.90
N SER A 643 -30.12 -35.11 12.58
CA SER A 643 -28.66 -35.24 12.44
C SER A 643 -28.18 -36.62 12.92
N ILE A 644 -28.59 -37.02 14.13
CA ILE A 644 -28.29 -38.35 14.70
C ILE A 644 -28.71 -39.49 13.77
N ASN A 645 -29.89 -39.43 13.14
CA ASN A 645 -30.35 -40.45 12.20
C ASN A 645 -29.52 -40.48 10.90
N LYS A 646 -29.05 -39.32 10.43
CA LYS A 646 -28.14 -39.22 9.28
C LYS A 646 -26.73 -39.73 9.61
N GLU A 647 -26.27 -39.55 10.84
CA GLU A 647 -24.97 -40.01 11.34
C GLU A 647 -24.97 -41.53 11.55
N LEU A 648 -26.00 -42.08 12.22
CA LEU A 648 -26.21 -43.53 12.42
C LEU A 648 -26.24 -44.34 11.12
N ASN A 649 -26.71 -43.73 10.03
CA ASN A 649 -26.81 -44.38 8.71
C ASN A 649 -25.56 -44.18 7.82
N ASN A 650 -24.52 -43.48 8.30
CA ASN A 650 -23.26 -43.34 7.59
C ASN A 650 -22.19 -44.27 8.18
N VAL A 651 -21.88 -45.35 7.47
CA VAL A 651 -20.89 -46.36 7.88
C VAL A 651 -19.46 -45.79 7.97
N GLU A 652 -19.17 -44.71 7.23
CA GLU A 652 -17.90 -43.97 7.27
C GLU A 652 -18.05 -42.63 8.04
N HIS A 653 -18.94 -42.58 9.06
CA HIS A 653 -19.10 -41.36 9.84
C HIS A 653 -17.79 -40.98 10.56
N LYS A 654 -17.37 -39.74 10.32
CA LYS A 654 -16.21 -39.08 10.92
C LYS A 654 -16.71 -37.84 11.63
N GLU A 655 -16.47 -37.76 12.92
CA GLU A 655 -16.64 -36.52 13.68
C GLU A 655 -15.62 -35.49 13.19
N LYS A 656 -16.05 -34.24 13.15
CA LYS A 656 -15.23 -33.11 12.70
C LYS A 656 -14.41 -32.56 13.86
N SER A 657 -13.18 -32.14 13.58
CA SER A 657 -12.41 -31.33 14.53
C SER A 657 -13.10 -29.97 14.76
N THR A 658 -12.95 -29.37 15.94
CA THR A 658 -13.50 -28.05 16.25
C THR A 658 -13.08 -27.00 15.21
N LEU A 659 -11.84 -27.10 14.71
CA LEU A 659 -11.31 -26.29 13.60
C LEU A 659 -12.17 -26.42 12.33
N GLN A 660 -12.51 -27.65 11.93
CA GLN A 660 -13.40 -27.91 10.78
C GLN A 660 -14.85 -27.47 11.02
N ASN A 661 -15.33 -27.51 12.27
CA ASN A 661 -16.66 -27.02 12.65
C ASN A 661 -16.75 -25.49 12.61
N ILE A 662 -15.76 -24.78 13.17
CA ILE A 662 -15.66 -23.32 13.08
C ILE A 662 -15.51 -22.87 11.61
N ARG A 663 -14.65 -23.54 10.82
CA ARG A 663 -14.52 -23.28 9.37
C ARG A 663 -15.82 -23.52 8.59
N GLN A 664 -16.64 -24.51 8.96
CA GLN A 664 -17.97 -24.68 8.38
C GLN A 664 -18.94 -23.55 8.79
N GLN A 665 -18.94 -23.14 10.06
CA GLN A 665 -19.78 -22.04 10.52
C GLN A 665 -19.43 -20.72 9.82
N ALA A 666 -18.14 -20.42 9.62
CA ALA A 666 -17.68 -19.27 8.86
C ALA A 666 -18.24 -19.28 7.43
N LYS A 667 -18.24 -20.44 6.76
CA LYS A 667 -18.84 -20.58 5.43
C LYS A 667 -20.36 -20.38 5.43
N LEU A 668 -21.08 -20.91 6.42
CA LEU A 668 -22.53 -20.66 6.53
C LEU A 668 -22.81 -19.16 6.71
N LYS A 669 -21.93 -18.43 7.41
CA LYS A 669 -22.04 -16.97 7.57
C LYS A 669 -21.67 -16.17 6.33
N GLU A 670 -20.89 -16.74 5.42
CA GLU A 670 -20.70 -16.23 4.07
C GLU A 670 -21.95 -16.42 3.21
N GLU A 671 -22.59 -17.59 3.30
CA GLU A 671 -23.86 -17.87 2.59
C GLU A 671 -25.01 -16.98 3.13
N ASP A 672 -25.09 -16.74 4.45
CA ASP A 672 -25.99 -15.75 5.08
C ASP A 672 -25.72 -14.32 4.56
N SER A 673 -24.44 -13.89 4.51
CA SER A 673 -24.10 -12.51 4.14
C SER A 673 -24.36 -12.24 2.65
N GLU A 674 -24.05 -13.18 1.75
CA GLU A 674 -24.42 -13.08 0.33
C GLU A 674 -25.93 -12.99 0.14
N PHE A 675 -26.73 -13.72 0.93
CA PHE A 675 -28.19 -13.65 0.90
C PHE A 675 -28.71 -12.27 1.34
N HIS A 676 -28.28 -11.78 2.50
CA HIS A 676 -28.70 -10.48 3.02
C HIS A 676 -28.31 -9.32 2.08
N LEU A 677 -27.08 -9.34 1.56
CA LEU A 677 -26.59 -8.38 0.56
C LEU A 677 -27.44 -8.40 -0.71
N THR A 678 -27.75 -9.59 -1.24
CA THR A 678 -28.58 -9.76 -2.44
C THR A 678 -30.00 -9.22 -2.22
N ASN A 679 -30.60 -9.47 -1.05
CA ASN A 679 -31.92 -8.96 -0.71
C ASN A 679 -31.94 -7.43 -0.62
N ALA A 680 -31.01 -6.83 0.11
CA ALA A 680 -30.89 -5.36 0.24
C ALA A 680 -30.65 -4.68 -1.11
N GLN A 681 -29.85 -5.28 -2.00
CA GLN A 681 -29.63 -4.78 -3.36
C GLN A 681 -30.92 -4.81 -4.22
N ASN A 682 -31.74 -5.86 -4.10
CA ASN A 682 -33.02 -5.95 -4.82
C ASN A 682 -34.01 -4.87 -4.35
N LEU A 683 -34.19 -4.73 -3.03
CA LEU A 683 -35.05 -3.69 -2.42
C LEU A 683 -34.61 -2.28 -2.84
N ARG A 684 -33.29 -2.04 -2.92
CA ARG A 684 -32.72 -0.77 -3.40
C ARG A 684 -33.00 -0.50 -4.88
N SER A 685 -33.01 -1.53 -5.73
CA SER A 685 -33.42 -1.40 -7.14
C SER A 685 -34.89 -0.99 -7.28
N ASP A 686 -35.78 -1.52 -6.43
CA ASP A 686 -37.19 -1.12 -6.40
C ASP A 686 -37.38 0.29 -5.80
N GLN A 687 -36.57 0.69 -4.82
CA GLN A 687 -36.54 2.06 -4.30
C GLN A 687 -36.11 3.08 -5.38
N GLU A 688 -35.05 2.79 -6.15
CA GLU A 688 -34.63 3.61 -7.31
C GLU A 688 -35.77 3.76 -8.34
N SER A 689 -36.52 2.68 -8.60
CA SER A 689 -37.69 2.67 -9.49
C SER A 689 -38.84 3.55 -8.96
N LEU A 690 -39.09 3.57 -7.65
CA LEU A 690 -40.08 4.45 -7.03
C LEU A 690 -39.64 5.93 -7.03
N ILE A 691 -38.36 6.21 -6.78
CA ILE A 691 -37.79 7.57 -6.86
C ILE A 691 -37.94 8.14 -8.28
N PHE A 692 -37.64 7.34 -9.31
CA PHE A 692 -37.86 7.73 -10.71
C PHE A 692 -39.35 8.00 -11.02
N GLN A 693 -40.27 7.21 -10.46
CA GLN A 693 -41.71 7.47 -10.56
C GLN A 693 -42.11 8.77 -9.88
N ILE A 694 -41.65 9.03 -8.65
CA ILE A 694 -41.89 10.28 -7.92
C ILE A 694 -41.48 11.49 -8.76
N ASP A 695 -40.30 11.47 -9.37
CA ASP A 695 -39.82 12.59 -10.19
C ASP A 695 -40.59 12.77 -11.51
N LYS A 696 -41.12 11.69 -12.09
CA LYS A 696 -42.07 11.75 -13.20
C LYS A 696 -43.39 12.39 -12.76
N GLU A 697 -43.92 12.01 -11.59
CA GLU A 697 -45.16 12.57 -11.06
C GLU A 697 -44.98 14.06 -10.63
N LYS A 698 -43.82 14.45 -10.09
CA LYS A 698 -43.43 15.87 -9.85
C LYS A 698 -43.35 16.68 -11.15
N LYS A 699 -42.81 16.10 -12.24
CA LYS A 699 -42.78 16.75 -13.57
C LYS A 699 -44.20 16.99 -14.12
N ILE A 700 -45.16 16.10 -13.84
CA ILE A 700 -46.57 16.29 -14.18
C ILE A 700 -47.22 17.37 -13.29
N LEU A 701 -46.95 17.38 -11.98
CA LEU A 701 -47.40 18.38 -11.03
C LEU A 701 -47.01 19.81 -11.47
N ASN A 702 -45.72 20.04 -11.73
CA ASN A 702 -45.17 21.35 -12.09
C ASN A 702 -45.76 21.94 -13.39
N ASN A 703 -46.26 21.10 -14.30
CA ASN A 703 -46.89 21.54 -15.54
C ASN A 703 -48.42 21.73 -15.42
N THR A 704 -49.02 21.45 -14.26
CA THR A 704 -50.48 21.39 -14.09
C THR A 704 -51.03 22.63 -13.37
N LYS A 705 -52.06 23.25 -13.96
CA LYS A 705 -52.75 24.45 -13.39
C LYS A 705 -54.16 24.18 -12.83
N LYS A 706 -54.60 22.91 -12.78
CA LYS A 706 -55.94 22.52 -12.30
C LYS A 706 -55.86 22.03 -10.85
N LYS A 707 -56.40 22.80 -9.89
CA LYS A 707 -56.32 22.51 -8.44
C LYS A 707 -56.65 21.06 -8.06
N LYS A 708 -57.75 20.49 -8.58
CA LYS A 708 -58.15 19.10 -8.27
C LYS A 708 -57.15 18.04 -8.79
N ILE A 709 -56.44 18.32 -9.88
CA ILE A 709 -55.40 17.41 -10.39
C ILE A 709 -54.12 17.58 -9.57
N ILE A 710 -53.72 18.81 -9.22
CA ILE A 710 -52.59 19.08 -8.30
C ILE A 710 -52.78 18.31 -6.98
N GLU A 711 -53.99 18.32 -6.44
CA GLU A 711 -54.38 17.62 -5.20
C GLU A 711 -54.25 16.08 -5.33
N GLN A 712 -54.76 15.49 -6.41
CA GLN A 712 -54.60 14.05 -6.69
C GLN A 712 -53.14 13.66 -6.98
N GLN A 713 -52.39 14.54 -7.64
CA GLN A 713 -50.99 14.34 -7.99
C GLN A 713 -50.09 14.37 -6.73
N ASN A 714 -50.37 15.29 -5.80
CA ASN A 714 -49.70 15.34 -4.51
C ASN A 714 -49.99 14.11 -3.65
N LEU A 715 -51.24 13.62 -3.62
CA LEU A 715 -51.57 12.38 -2.92
C LEU A 715 -50.75 11.19 -3.44
N LYS A 716 -50.68 11.01 -4.76
CA LYS A 716 -49.89 9.94 -5.39
C LYS A 716 -48.37 10.11 -5.19
N ILE A 717 -47.86 11.35 -5.18
CA ILE A 717 -46.46 11.63 -4.84
C ILE A 717 -46.18 11.23 -3.39
N ASN A 718 -47.06 11.60 -2.44
CA ASN A 718 -46.93 11.21 -1.04
C ASN A 718 -47.00 9.68 -0.86
N GLU A 719 -47.95 8.99 -1.51
CA GLU A 719 -48.07 7.52 -1.48
C GLU A 719 -46.79 6.82 -1.97
N LEU A 720 -46.14 7.35 -3.01
CA LEU A 720 -44.85 6.83 -3.50
C LEU A 720 -43.69 7.19 -2.55
N GLN A 721 -43.70 8.37 -1.93
CA GLN A 721 -42.67 8.77 -0.95
C GLN A 721 -42.75 7.93 0.32
N THR A 722 -43.95 7.61 0.82
CA THR A 722 -44.13 6.68 1.93
C THR A 722 -43.48 5.33 1.61
N LYS A 723 -43.72 4.78 0.41
CA LYS A 723 -43.09 3.52 -0.02
C LYS A 723 -41.58 3.57 -0.19
N VAL A 724 -41.04 4.72 -0.59
CA VAL A 724 -39.58 4.92 -0.65
C VAL A 724 -38.97 4.85 0.75
N SER A 725 -39.62 5.44 1.76
CA SER A 725 -39.16 5.40 3.15
C SER A 725 -39.49 4.09 3.88
N GLU A 726 -40.54 3.36 3.48
CA GLU A 726 -40.79 1.97 3.92
C GLU A 726 -39.64 1.07 3.44
N LEU A 727 -39.29 1.12 2.15
CA LEU A 727 -38.12 0.39 1.61
C LEU A 727 -36.78 0.90 2.18
N GLU A 728 -36.67 2.18 2.54
CA GLU A 728 -35.44 2.74 3.13
C GLU A 728 -35.05 2.02 4.42
N ILE A 729 -36.04 1.70 5.26
CA ILE A 729 -35.88 0.91 6.48
C ILE A 729 -35.56 -0.56 6.15
N GLU A 730 -36.31 -1.19 5.24
CA GLU A 730 -36.05 -2.59 4.85
C GLU A 730 -34.65 -2.79 4.20
N ILE A 731 -34.12 -1.76 3.54
CA ILE A 731 -32.75 -1.72 3.00
C ILE A 731 -31.72 -1.55 4.13
N GLU A 732 -31.98 -0.66 5.09
CA GLU A 732 -31.10 -0.43 6.24
C GLU A 732 -31.00 -1.67 7.13
N ASP A 733 -32.13 -2.29 7.48
CA ASP A 733 -32.20 -3.59 8.17
C ASP A 733 -31.45 -4.69 7.38
N GLY A 734 -31.64 -4.74 6.06
CA GLY A 734 -30.99 -5.72 5.19
C GLY A 734 -29.46 -5.57 5.13
N PHE A 735 -28.94 -4.34 5.14
CA PHE A 735 -27.49 -4.10 5.22
C PHE A 735 -26.94 -4.35 6.63
N ALA A 736 -27.68 -4.00 7.70
CA ALA A 736 -27.28 -4.30 9.07
C ALA A 736 -27.14 -5.81 9.33
N LEU A 737 -28.05 -6.62 8.77
CA LEU A 737 -27.95 -8.09 8.82
C LEU A 737 -26.72 -8.61 8.05
N TYR A 738 -26.42 -8.07 6.86
CA TYR A 738 -25.20 -8.40 6.12
C TYR A 738 -23.92 -8.04 6.92
N GLU A 739 -23.87 -6.86 7.55
CA GLU A 739 -22.73 -6.44 8.36
C GLU A 739 -22.54 -7.32 9.60
N ALA A 740 -23.63 -7.75 10.25
CA ALA A 740 -23.58 -8.72 11.33
C ALA A 740 -23.04 -10.09 10.87
N SER A 741 -23.55 -10.64 9.76
CA SER A 741 -23.06 -11.92 9.20
C SER A 741 -21.59 -11.85 8.79
N GLU A 742 -21.12 -10.75 8.18
CA GLU A 742 -19.69 -10.55 7.86
C GLU A 742 -18.82 -10.40 9.11
N LEU A 743 -19.32 -9.80 10.19
CA LEU A 743 -18.61 -9.70 11.46
C LEU A 743 -18.47 -11.08 12.13
N GLU A 744 -19.58 -11.84 12.20
CA GLU A 744 -19.59 -13.22 12.69
C GLU A 744 -18.64 -14.11 11.86
N LYS A 745 -18.66 -14.01 10.52
CA LYS A 745 -17.71 -14.72 9.64
C LYS A 745 -16.26 -14.39 9.98
N LYS A 746 -15.90 -13.11 10.09
CA LYS A 746 -14.52 -12.67 10.41
C LYS A 746 -14.06 -13.17 11.78
N GLN A 747 -14.95 -13.15 12.78
CA GLN A 747 -14.65 -13.71 14.09
C GLN A 747 -14.38 -15.22 14.00
N LEU A 748 -15.24 -15.97 13.32
CA LEU A 748 -15.08 -17.42 13.13
C LEU A 748 -13.78 -17.76 12.39
N VAL A 749 -13.39 -17.01 11.35
CA VAL A 749 -12.09 -17.18 10.67
C VAL A 749 -10.93 -16.90 11.64
N LEU A 750 -10.93 -15.77 12.34
CA LEU A 750 -9.86 -15.41 13.29
C LEU A 750 -9.70 -16.44 14.42
N GLU A 751 -10.79 -17.03 14.88
CA GLU A 751 -10.76 -18.09 15.90
C GLU A 751 -10.29 -19.44 15.33
N ALA A 752 -10.63 -19.78 14.08
CA ALA A 752 -10.09 -20.95 13.39
C ALA A 752 -8.57 -20.82 13.20
N ASP A 753 -8.10 -19.68 12.69
CA ASP A 753 -6.67 -19.43 12.45
C ASP A 753 -5.89 -19.46 13.78
N LYS A 754 -6.48 -18.99 14.89
CA LYS A 754 -5.87 -19.08 16.23
C LYS A 754 -5.84 -20.50 16.79
N LEU A 755 -6.90 -21.27 16.61
CA LEU A 755 -6.93 -22.68 17.01
C LEU A 755 -5.88 -23.50 16.23
N GLU A 756 -5.77 -23.27 14.92
CA GLU A 756 -4.74 -23.89 14.07
C GLU A 756 -3.32 -23.49 14.51
N ASN A 757 -3.07 -22.20 14.76
CA ASN A 757 -1.78 -21.72 15.29
C ASN A 757 -1.42 -22.36 16.65
N ILE A 758 -2.38 -22.51 17.57
CA ILE A 758 -2.16 -23.17 18.87
C ILE A 758 -1.88 -24.68 18.67
N GLN A 759 -2.54 -25.33 17.72
CA GLN A 759 -2.34 -26.76 17.41
C GLN A 759 -0.99 -27.06 16.75
N VAL A 760 -0.43 -26.14 15.94
CA VAL A 760 0.90 -26.32 15.30
C VAL A 760 2.07 -25.73 16.10
N SER A 761 1.80 -24.83 17.06
CA SER A 761 2.85 -24.17 17.84
C SER A 761 3.49 -25.10 18.87
N LYS A 762 4.83 -25.09 18.93
CA LYS A 762 5.62 -25.81 19.94
C LYS A 762 5.81 -25.01 21.23
N GLU A 763 5.33 -23.76 21.26
CA GLU A 763 5.48 -22.81 22.37
C GLU A 763 4.90 -23.34 23.69
N TYR A 764 3.75 -24.02 23.63
CA TYR A 764 3.00 -24.47 24.80
C TYR A 764 3.32 -25.91 25.25
N ASN A 765 4.26 -26.59 24.56
CA ASN A 765 4.60 -28.00 24.82
C ASN A 765 5.16 -28.27 26.22
N ASN A 766 5.62 -27.24 26.93
CA ASN A 766 6.18 -27.32 28.29
C ASN A 766 5.28 -26.66 29.36
N LEU A 767 4.05 -26.27 29.01
CA LEU A 767 3.13 -25.59 29.92
C LEU A 767 2.59 -26.58 30.97
N GLU A 768 2.76 -26.27 32.25
CA GLU A 768 2.14 -27.03 33.33
C GLU A 768 0.63 -26.75 33.33
N LEU A 769 -0.19 -27.79 33.09
CA LEU A 769 -1.63 -27.65 32.89
C LEU A 769 -2.40 -27.88 34.20
N GLU A 770 -3.26 -26.92 34.54
CA GLU A 770 -4.26 -27.03 35.59
C GLU A 770 -5.64 -27.35 34.99
N ASP A 771 -6.30 -28.39 35.53
CA ASP A 771 -7.67 -28.76 35.16
C ASP A 771 -8.73 -27.81 35.76
N ASP A 772 -9.95 -27.82 35.20
CA ASP A 772 -11.13 -27.11 35.73
C ASP A 772 -10.96 -25.59 36.00
N ILE A 773 -10.15 -24.91 35.19
CA ILE A 773 -9.97 -23.45 35.22
C ILE A 773 -11.32 -22.72 35.07
N ASP A 774 -11.64 -21.85 36.03
CA ASP A 774 -12.84 -21.03 36.03
C ASP A 774 -12.71 -19.85 35.05
N LEU A 775 -13.33 -20.00 33.87
CA LEU A 775 -13.36 -19.00 32.80
C LEU A 775 -14.14 -17.73 33.14
N ILE A 776 -14.99 -17.73 34.18
CA ILE A 776 -15.72 -16.53 34.62
C ILE A 776 -14.78 -15.67 35.46
N VAL A 777 -14.10 -16.26 36.45
CA VAL A 777 -13.07 -15.56 37.24
C VAL A 777 -11.98 -14.99 36.32
N LEU A 778 -11.56 -15.76 35.31
CA LEU A 778 -10.54 -15.34 34.36
C LEU A 778 -10.98 -14.18 33.45
N GLU A 779 -12.27 -14.10 33.11
CA GLU A 779 -12.87 -12.98 32.38
C GLU A 779 -13.05 -11.74 33.27
N GLU A 780 -13.42 -11.92 34.54
CA GLU A 780 -13.48 -10.86 35.54
C GLU A 780 -12.08 -10.26 35.82
N ASP A 781 -11.05 -11.10 36.01
CA ASP A 781 -9.65 -10.68 36.19
C ASP A 781 -9.11 -9.94 34.96
N ASN A 782 -9.30 -10.49 33.76
CA ASN A 782 -8.80 -9.85 32.53
C ASN A 782 -9.55 -8.54 32.22
N THR A 783 -10.85 -8.46 32.54
CA THR A 783 -11.62 -7.21 32.49
C THR A 783 -11.15 -6.22 33.55
N PHE A 784 -10.81 -6.68 34.75
CA PHE A 784 -10.29 -5.85 35.83
C PHE A 784 -8.96 -5.19 35.41
N VAL A 785 -8.01 -5.96 34.87
CA VAL A 785 -6.73 -5.47 34.35
C VAL A 785 -6.96 -4.38 33.30
N LYS A 786 -7.83 -4.65 32.32
CA LYS A 786 -8.17 -3.71 31.26
C LYS A 786 -8.69 -2.39 31.80
N THR A 787 -9.76 -2.41 32.59
CA THR A 787 -10.46 -1.18 32.98
C THR A 787 -9.79 -0.44 34.13
N ASN A 788 -9.17 -1.15 35.08
CA ASN A 788 -8.64 -0.55 36.31
C ASN A 788 -7.14 -0.25 36.26
N LEU A 789 -6.39 -0.80 35.30
CA LEU A 789 -4.97 -0.54 35.12
C LEU A 789 -4.68 0.03 33.72
N ILE A 790 -4.99 -0.69 32.63
CA ILE A 790 -4.62 -0.28 31.26
C ILE A 790 -5.33 1.02 30.85
N GLU A 791 -6.67 1.02 30.87
CA GLU A 791 -7.49 2.15 30.41
C GLU A 791 -7.36 3.39 31.31
N LYS A 792 -7.13 3.18 32.61
CA LYS A 792 -6.79 4.21 33.59
C LYS A 792 -5.50 4.98 33.22
N ASN A 793 -4.51 4.29 32.65
CA ASN A 793 -3.20 4.86 32.34
C ASN A 793 -3.13 5.49 30.94
N ASN A 794 -4.04 5.14 30.02
CA ASN A 794 -4.10 5.70 28.66
C ASN A 794 -4.00 7.24 28.61
N PRO A 795 -4.72 8.05 29.43
CA PRO A 795 -4.63 9.52 29.37
C PRO A 795 -3.24 10.12 29.65
N GLN A 796 -2.31 9.34 30.22
CA GLN A 796 -0.91 9.73 30.44
C GLN A 796 0.06 9.12 29.41
N LEU A 797 -0.29 7.98 28.82
CA LEU A 797 0.60 7.17 27.97
C LEU A 797 0.26 7.20 26.47
N GLU A 798 -0.97 7.54 26.08
CA GLU A 798 -1.46 7.53 24.69
C GLU A 798 -0.74 8.52 23.75
N SER A 799 -0.04 9.51 24.31
CA SER A 799 0.82 10.45 23.56
C SER A 799 2.31 10.08 23.54
N VAL A 800 2.68 8.95 24.15
CA VAL A 800 4.05 8.45 24.24
C VAL A 800 4.29 7.45 23.11
N ILE A 801 5.34 7.67 22.31
CA ILE A 801 5.66 6.81 21.15
C ILE A 801 6.34 5.53 21.65
N VAL A 802 5.84 4.38 21.18
CA VAL A 802 6.29 3.04 21.57
C VAL A 802 6.58 2.19 20.32
N ASP A 803 7.64 1.39 20.35
CA ASP A 803 7.98 0.46 19.27
C ASP A 803 7.17 -0.84 19.39
N VAL A 804 6.12 -0.96 18.58
CA VAL A 804 5.22 -2.12 18.53
C VAL A 804 5.94 -3.37 18.00
N VAL A 805 6.91 -3.22 17.08
CA VAL A 805 7.62 -4.34 16.45
C VAL A 805 8.60 -4.96 17.44
N LYS A 806 9.33 -4.12 18.18
CA LYS A 806 10.13 -4.55 19.35
C LYS A 806 9.26 -5.30 20.36
N ILE A 807 8.08 -4.79 20.71
CA ILE A 807 7.19 -5.41 21.69
C ILE A 807 6.71 -6.79 21.24
N ASN A 808 6.19 -6.92 20.02
CA ASN A 808 5.74 -8.21 19.51
C ASN A 808 6.89 -9.23 19.48
N LYS A 809 8.10 -8.79 19.12
CA LYS A 809 9.30 -9.63 19.12
C LYS A 809 9.75 -10.04 20.53
N GLU A 810 9.58 -9.19 21.54
CA GLU A 810 9.88 -9.54 22.94
C GLU A 810 8.84 -10.51 23.51
N LEU A 811 7.55 -10.34 23.20
CA LEU A 811 6.49 -11.27 23.59
C LEU A 811 6.74 -12.68 23.02
N ASN A 812 7.16 -12.78 21.75
CA ASN A 812 7.50 -14.04 21.07
C ASN A 812 8.80 -14.72 21.58
N VAL A 813 9.53 -14.13 22.55
CA VAL A 813 10.81 -14.66 23.07
C VAL A 813 10.71 -15.12 24.53
N VAL A 814 9.84 -14.50 25.34
CA VAL A 814 9.71 -14.81 26.78
C VAL A 814 9.20 -16.23 27.03
N SER A 815 8.31 -16.74 26.17
CA SER A 815 7.70 -18.08 26.30
C SER A 815 8.68 -19.26 26.21
N ASN A 816 9.95 -19.03 25.83
CA ASN A 816 10.98 -20.08 25.79
C ASN A 816 11.75 -20.29 27.12
N ASN A 817 11.54 -19.47 28.17
CA ASN A 817 12.31 -19.57 29.43
C ASN A 817 11.45 -19.36 30.69
N SER A 818 10.74 -20.39 31.14
CA SER A 818 9.85 -20.31 32.31
C SER A 818 9.90 -21.51 33.28
N THR A 819 11.06 -22.18 33.42
CA THR A 819 11.27 -23.23 34.44
C THR A 819 12.58 -23.08 35.24
N GLU A 820 12.57 -22.20 36.24
CA GLU A 820 13.26 -22.46 37.52
C GLU A 820 12.58 -21.70 38.67
N GLY A 821 12.56 -22.30 39.87
CA GLY A 821 11.51 -22.06 40.87
C GLY A 821 11.80 -21.04 41.99
N LEU A 822 10.72 -20.63 42.66
CA LEU A 822 10.73 -19.76 43.84
C LEU A 822 11.48 -20.38 45.03
N GLN A 823 12.37 -19.60 45.67
CA GLN A 823 12.60 -19.68 47.12
C GLN A 823 12.68 -18.27 47.73
N GLU A 824 11.90 -18.05 48.78
CA GLU A 824 11.93 -16.85 49.60
C GLU A 824 13.19 -16.82 50.49
N ASN A 825 13.72 -15.62 50.79
CA ASN A 825 13.65 -15.03 52.15
C ASN A 825 14.46 -13.71 52.28
N ASN A 826 13.73 -12.63 52.55
CA ASN A 826 13.97 -11.64 53.61
C ASN A 826 15.39 -11.13 53.96
N ASP A 827 15.57 -9.83 53.72
CA ASP A 827 16.07 -8.80 54.67
C ASP A 827 17.55 -8.49 54.95
N GLU A 828 17.73 -7.22 55.36
CA GLU A 828 18.83 -6.55 56.09
C GLU A 828 20.28 -6.49 55.55
N SER A 829 20.51 -5.40 54.81
CA SER A 829 21.41 -4.30 55.27
C SER A 829 22.93 -4.32 54.95
N LEU A 830 23.59 -3.22 55.35
CA LEU A 830 25.00 -2.89 55.12
C LEU A 830 25.93 -3.67 56.07
N ASN A 831 26.98 -4.33 55.57
CA ASN A 831 28.36 -3.82 55.74
C ASN A 831 29.50 -4.67 55.14
N ILE A 832 30.56 -3.92 54.83
CA ILE A 832 31.99 -4.24 54.82
C ILE A 832 32.39 -5.46 55.70
N SER A 833 33.08 -6.48 55.13
CA SER A 833 34.48 -6.81 55.53
C SER A 833 35.09 -8.11 54.92
N SER A 834 36.37 -7.97 54.55
CA SER A 834 37.47 -8.95 54.58
C SER A 834 37.28 -10.48 54.41
N ASN A 835 37.77 -10.99 53.26
CA ASN A 835 39.02 -11.76 53.13
C ASN A 835 39.11 -13.27 53.55
N VAL A 836 40.04 -13.98 52.86
CA VAL A 836 40.72 -15.26 53.19
C VAL A 836 40.18 -16.59 52.59
N ASN A 837 40.92 -17.11 51.59
CA ASN A 837 41.28 -18.51 51.26
C ASN A 837 40.24 -19.65 51.50
N SER A 838 40.06 -20.60 50.56
CA SER A 838 41.17 -21.51 50.19
C SER A 838 40.92 -22.45 48.99
N LYS A 839 41.94 -22.53 48.12
CA LYS A 839 42.55 -23.74 47.52
C LYS A 839 41.69 -24.93 47.00
N SER A 840 41.80 -25.11 45.68
CA SER A 840 42.38 -26.30 44.99
C SER A 840 41.49 -27.55 44.75
N SER A 841 41.73 -28.45 43.77
CA SER A 841 42.88 -28.66 42.85
C SER A 841 42.46 -29.22 41.47
N GLN A 842 43.24 -28.89 40.42
CA GLN A 842 43.72 -29.73 39.29
C GLN A 842 42.88 -30.92 38.75
N ASN A 843 42.76 -31.00 37.41
CA ASN A 843 43.54 -31.96 36.61
C ASN A 843 43.61 -31.58 35.10
N ASN A 844 44.55 -32.20 34.38
CA ASN A 844 44.91 -31.94 32.98
C ASN A 844 44.88 -33.23 32.13
N GLU A 845 44.97 -33.05 30.79
CA GLU A 845 45.48 -33.91 29.69
C GLU A 845 44.48 -33.90 28.51
N ILE A 846 44.74 -33.38 27.30
CA ILE A 846 45.90 -33.39 26.37
C ILE A 846 46.05 -34.71 25.60
N LEU A 847 45.71 -34.69 24.30
CA LEU A 847 46.52 -35.27 23.22
C LEU A 847 46.21 -34.61 21.86
N SER A 848 46.93 -34.97 20.79
CA SER A 848 47.02 -34.24 19.51
C SER A 848 47.09 -35.18 18.29
N THR A 849 46.92 -34.67 17.05
CA THR A 849 47.91 -34.83 15.93
C THR A 849 47.49 -34.20 14.57
N ASN A 850 48.41 -33.38 14.01
CA ASN A 850 48.99 -33.39 12.64
C ASN A 850 48.20 -33.18 11.31
N ASN A 851 48.77 -32.25 10.51
CA ASN A 851 49.09 -32.28 9.06
C ASN A 851 48.35 -31.36 8.05
N SER A 852 49.14 -30.88 7.08
CA SER A 852 48.85 -29.94 5.95
C SER A 852 49.22 -30.65 4.61
N PRO A 853 49.45 -30.04 3.40
CA PRO A 853 49.63 -28.62 3.00
C PRO A 853 49.06 -28.17 1.61
N THR A 854 49.45 -26.96 1.14
CA THR A 854 49.50 -26.46 -0.28
C THR A 854 48.16 -26.19 -1.01
N SER A 855 47.98 -25.25 -1.98
CA SER A 855 48.78 -24.14 -2.61
C SER A 855 47.89 -23.43 -3.69
N LEU A 856 48.13 -22.26 -4.33
CA LEU A 856 49.19 -21.21 -4.36
C LEU A 856 48.67 -19.96 -5.15
N ASN A 857 49.08 -18.72 -4.77
CA ASN A 857 49.12 -17.47 -5.60
C ASN A 857 47.80 -16.90 -6.21
N GLU A 858 47.69 -15.64 -6.71
CA GLU A 858 48.70 -14.59 -6.96
C GLU A 858 48.21 -13.12 -6.81
N SER A 859 49.07 -12.27 -6.22
CA SER A 859 49.34 -10.82 -6.47
C SER A 859 48.26 -9.72 -6.55
N ILE A 860 48.44 -8.70 -5.71
CA ILE A 860 48.01 -7.29 -5.87
C ILE A 860 49.22 -6.45 -6.36
N ASN A 861 49.05 -5.38 -7.16
CA ASN A 861 49.93 -4.19 -7.09
C ASN A 861 49.52 -2.96 -7.94
N SER A 862 49.43 -1.78 -7.31
CA SER A 862 50.18 -0.52 -7.64
C SER A 862 49.59 0.68 -6.86
N SER A 863 50.29 1.27 -5.88
CA SER A 863 51.05 2.55 -5.98
C SER A 863 50.18 3.83 -6.03
N SER A 864 50.44 4.95 -5.32
CA SER A 864 51.68 5.52 -4.71
C SER A 864 51.30 6.42 -3.50
N GLU A 865 51.95 6.39 -2.33
CA GLU A 865 53.21 7.08 -1.93
C GLU A 865 53.26 8.62 -2.05
N ASN A 866 53.38 9.33 -0.89
CA ASN A 866 54.38 10.36 -0.49
C ASN A 866 53.88 11.26 0.70
N ILE A 867 54.54 11.32 1.88
CA ILE A 867 55.71 12.17 2.31
C ILE A 867 55.29 13.63 2.71
N ILE A 868 55.66 14.27 3.86
CA ILE A 868 56.71 14.01 4.89
C ILE A 868 56.46 14.76 6.26
N ASN A 869 57.04 14.25 7.38
CA ASN A 869 57.49 14.80 8.71
C ASN A 869 56.58 15.65 9.66
N GLU A 870 56.48 15.37 10.99
CA GLU A 870 57.36 15.67 12.19
C GLU A 870 57.30 17.16 12.69
N ASP A 871 57.51 17.54 13.97
CA ASP A 871 58.19 16.86 15.09
C ASP A 871 57.81 17.40 16.52
N ASN A 872 57.99 16.57 17.57
CA ASN A 872 58.26 16.87 19.00
C ASN A 872 57.28 17.75 19.85
N SER A 873 57.22 17.69 21.21
CA SER A 873 58.09 17.05 22.23
C SER A 873 57.38 16.61 23.55
N GLU A 874 57.81 15.48 24.11
CA GLU A 874 57.99 15.13 25.55
C GLU A 874 56.81 15.19 26.57
N VAL A 875 56.37 14.06 27.20
CA VAL A 875 56.97 13.28 28.36
C VAL A 875 56.63 13.93 29.73
N ILE A 876 56.17 13.28 30.83
CA ILE A 876 55.99 11.88 31.36
C ILE A 876 54.82 11.96 32.41
N VAL A 877 54.11 10.95 32.96
CA VAL A 877 53.64 9.55 32.67
C VAL A 877 52.60 9.20 33.80
N GLU A 878 51.71 8.20 33.77
CA GLU A 878 51.88 6.77 34.15
C GLU A 878 50.51 6.04 34.14
N ASN A 879 50.38 4.85 33.52
CA ASN A 879 49.65 3.67 34.08
C ASN A 879 49.52 2.47 33.10
N ASN A 880 49.84 1.28 33.62
CA ASN A 880 49.35 -0.07 33.31
C ASN A 880 49.02 -0.48 31.85
N SER A 881 49.97 -1.22 31.28
CA SER A 881 49.72 -2.22 30.22
C SER A 881 48.93 -3.43 30.73
N VAL A 882 48.20 -4.09 29.81
CA VAL A 882 47.87 -5.54 29.68
C VAL A 882 46.43 -5.72 29.17
N ASN A 883 46.29 -6.00 27.87
CA ASN A 883 45.30 -6.91 27.27
C ASN A 883 45.42 -6.92 25.72
N GLN A 884 46.52 -7.49 25.20
CA GLN A 884 46.62 -7.92 23.80
C GLN A 884 46.37 -9.45 23.71
N GLU A 885 45.23 -9.94 24.22
CA GLU A 885 44.92 -11.38 24.19
C GLU A 885 43.41 -11.71 24.18
N ILE A 886 42.59 -10.89 23.50
CA ILE A 886 41.12 -11.10 23.42
C ILE A 886 40.57 -11.14 21.98
N VAL A 887 41.23 -10.50 21.00
CA VAL A 887 40.69 -10.37 19.63
C VAL A 887 40.68 -11.69 18.85
N THR A 888 41.73 -12.52 19.00
CA THR A 888 41.97 -13.71 18.16
C THR A 888 41.02 -14.89 18.40
N LYS A 889 40.14 -14.85 19.40
CA LYS A 889 39.20 -15.96 19.68
C LYS A 889 37.88 -15.83 18.90
N LYS A 890 37.33 -14.61 18.76
CA LYS A 890 36.05 -14.39 18.07
C LYS A 890 36.11 -14.69 16.58
N GLU A 891 37.24 -14.46 15.91
CA GLU A 891 37.39 -14.78 14.49
C GLU A 891 37.45 -16.30 14.23
N GLN A 892 38.02 -17.08 15.15
CA GLN A 892 38.04 -18.56 15.02
C GLN A 892 36.67 -19.18 15.34
N GLU A 893 35.94 -18.63 16.31
CA GLU A 893 34.55 -19.02 16.61
C GLU A 893 33.61 -18.69 15.43
N ALA A 894 33.83 -17.58 14.72
CA ALA A 894 33.06 -17.23 13.52
C ALA A 894 33.34 -18.16 12.31
N ILE A 895 34.58 -18.61 12.11
CA ILE A 895 34.92 -19.52 10.99
C ILE A 895 34.37 -20.93 11.25
N ALA A 896 34.51 -21.45 12.48
CA ALA A 896 33.96 -22.76 12.85
C ALA A 896 32.43 -22.85 12.76
N PHE A 897 31.72 -21.71 12.85
CA PHE A 897 30.28 -21.61 12.64
C PHE A 897 29.89 -21.77 11.17
N VAL A 898 30.68 -21.22 10.23
CA VAL A 898 30.41 -21.33 8.78
C VAL A 898 30.72 -22.73 8.24
N GLU A 899 31.80 -23.37 8.71
CA GLU A 899 32.22 -24.70 8.22
C GLU A 899 31.36 -25.88 8.72
N ASN A 900 30.42 -25.64 9.64
CA ASN A 900 29.50 -26.67 10.18
C ASN A 900 28.02 -26.44 9.82
N LEU A 901 27.70 -25.52 8.89
CA LEU A 901 26.34 -25.33 8.40
C LEU A 901 25.91 -26.50 7.49
N PRO A 902 24.81 -27.22 7.78
CA PRO A 902 24.32 -28.32 6.95
C PRO A 902 23.53 -27.82 5.73
N ILE A 903 24.19 -27.06 4.85
CA ILE A 903 23.59 -26.50 3.63
C ILE A 903 24.13 -27.23 2.40
N ASN A 904 23.35 -28.19 1.90
CA ASN A 904 23.67 -28.89 0.65
C ASN A 904 23.13 -28.09 -0.55
N ILE A 905 24.00 -27.35 -1.25
CA ILE A 905 23.61 -26.53 -2.41
C ILE A 905 23.40 -27.44 -3.64
N PRO A 906 22.18 -27.52 -4.21
CA PRO A 906 21.97 -28.27 -5.45
C PRO A 906 22.60 -27.54 -6.63
N VAL A 907 23.54 -28.20 -7.32
CA VAL A 907 23.96 -27.78 -8.66
C VAL A 907 22.83 -28.14 -9.63
N ALA A 908 22.50 -27.24 -10.56
CA ALA A 908 21.45 -27.49 -11.54
C ALA A 908 21.84 -28.63 -12.50
N GLU A 909 21.09 -29.72 -12.47
CA GLU A 909 21.14 -30.79 -13.48
C GLU A 909 20.16 -30.51 -14.64
N ASP A 910 20.42 -31.12 -15.80
CA ASP A 910 19.62 -30.94 -17.02
C ASP A 910 18.19 -31.52 -16.89
N ILE A 911 17.23 -30.83 -17.51
CA ILE A 911 15.80 -31.16 -17.49
C ILE A 911 15.54 -32.51 -18.18
N GLN A 912 14.95 -33.49 -17.46
CA GLN A 912 14.45 -34.72 -18.06
C GLN A 912 13.16 -34.48 -18.87
N GLU A 913 13.03 -35.14 -20.03
CA GLU A 913 11.81 -35.06 -20.85
C GLU A 913 10.64 -35.82 -20.20
N VAL A 914 9.51 -35.13 -20.00
CA VAL A 914 8.28 -35.74 -19.45
C VAL A 914 7.62 -36.64 -20.52
N PRO A 915 7.30 -37.92 -20.21
CA PRO A 915 6.63 -38.80 -21.16
C PRO A 915 5.18 -38.38 -21.43
N ALA A 916 4.75 -38.48 -22.69
CA ALA A 916 3.42 -38.08 -23.13
C ALA A 916 2.28 -38.84 -22.43
N GLN A 917 1.33 -38.11 -21.86
CA GLN A 917 0.16 -38.68 -21.18
C GLN A 917 -1.06 -38.72 -22.10
N THR A 918 -1.96 -39.68 -21.86
CA THR A 918 -3.23 -39.81 -22.59
C THR A 918 -4.41 -39.61 -21.64
N ILE A 919 -5.24 -38.60 -21.90
CA ILE A 919 -6.45 -38.31 -21.12
C ILE A 919 -7.62 -38.25 -22.09
N ASN A 920 -8.71 -38.97 -21.80
CA ASN A 920 -9.92 -39.06 -22.63
C ASN A 920 -9.66 -39.36 -24.13
N GLY A 921 -8.64 -40.17 -24.42
CA GLY A 921 -8.25 -40.55 -25.78
C GLY A 921 -7.41 -39.52 -26.54
N VAL A 922 -7.06 -38.39 -25.91
CA VAL A 922 -6.16 -37.37 -26.48
C VAL A 922 -4.77 -37.52 -25.86
N VAL A 923 -3.75 -37.57 -26.71
CA VAL A 923 -2.33 -37.64 -26.30
C VAL A 923 -1.75 -36.23 -26.22
N TYR A 924 -1.13 -35.90 -25.10
CA TYR A 924 -0.50 -34.60 -24.85
C TYR A 924 1.03 -34.72 -24.94
N ASP A 925 1.62 -34.02 -25.91
CA ASP A 925 3.08 -33.88 -26.10
C ASP A 925 3.47 -32.40 -26.16
N SER A 926 4.45 -32.06 -25.33
CA SER A 926 5.21 -30.80 -25.25
C SER A 926 5.64 -30.19 -26.60
N LYS A 927 5.82 -30.99 -27.65
CA LYS A 927 6.35 -30.56 -28.96
C LYS A 927 5.26 -30.30 -30.01
N SER A 928 3.99 -30.26 -29.62
CA SER A 928 2.84 -30.03 -30.52
C SER A 928 2.49 -28.53 -30.71
N ASN A 929 2.09 -28.16 -31.93
CA ASN A 929 2.02 -26.77 -32.40
C ASN A 929 0.61 -26.14 -32.21
N PRO A 930 0.45 -24.99 -31.54
CA PRO A 930 -0.85 -24.47 -31.07
C PRO A 930 -1.70 -23.79 -32.18
N LYS A 931 -2.05 -24.52 -33.25
CA LYS A 931 -2.89 -24.02 -34.36
C LYS A 931 -3.95 -24.96 -34.94
N THR A 932 -4.49 -25.94 -34.20
CA THR A 932 -5.77 -26.60 -34.55
C THR A 932 -6.47 -27.25 -33.36
N TYR A 933 -7.31 -26.51 -32.62
CA TYR A 933 -8.42 -27.11 -31.87
C TYR A 933 -9.69 -26.26 -32.04
N LYS A 934 -10.80 -26.95 -32.33
CA LYS A 934 -12.10 -26.36 -32.66
C LYS A 934 -13.17 -27.17 -31.93
N VAL A 935 -13.59 -26.72 -30.76
CA VAL A 935 -14.66 -27.37 -30.00
C VAL A 935 -16.01 -26.99 -30.61
N VAL A 936 -16.88 -27.98 -30.76
CA VAL A 936 -18.24 -27.84 -31.29
C VAL A 936 -19.21 -27.85 -30.12
N ALA A 937 -20.15 -26.92 -30.09
CA ALA A 937 -21.19 -26.91 -29.07
C ALA A 937 -22.14 -28.10 -29.28
N LEU A 938 -22.50 -28.76 -28.17
CA LEU A 938 -23.73 -29.53 -28.07
C LEU A 938 -24.68 -28.74 -27.16
N VAL A 939 -25.89 -28.53 -27.66
CA VAL A 939 -27.04 -28.03 -26.91
C VAL A 939 -27.82 -29.27 -26.46
N ASP A 940 -28.47 -29.20 -25.30
CA ASP A 940 -29.65 -30.01 -25.03
C ASP A 940 -30.80 -29.07 -24.68
N ASP A 941 -32.00 -29.39 -25.15
CA ASP A 941 -33.17 -28.52 -25.12
C ASP A 941 -34.14 -28.92 -24.00
N ASP A 942 -34.40 -28.04 -23.01
CA ASP A 942 -35.74 -27.80 -22.42
C ASP A 942 -35.72 -26.85 -21.20
N VAL A 943 -35.96 -25.54 -21.43
CA VAL A 943 -36.72 -24.69 -20.48
C VAL A 943 -37.58 -23.71 -21.28
N ALA A 944 -38.90 -23.71 -21.04
CA ALA A 944 -39.87 -23.01 -21.89
C ALA A 944 -39.89 -21.48 -21.70
N PHE A 945 -40.05 -20.74 -22.81
CA PHE A 945 -40.05 -19.28 -22.85
C PHE A 945 -41.48 -18.71 -22.93
N THR A 946 -41.95 -17.98 -21.89
CA THR A 946 -43.29 -17.35 -21.86
C THR A 946 -43.23 -15.83 -22.02
N GLN A 947 -43.07 -15.39 -23.27
CA GLN A 947 -43.03 -13.97 -23.63
C GLN A 947 -44.44 -13.39 -23.89
N ASN A 948 -44.96 -12.54 -22.99
CA ASN A 948 -45.95 -11.50 -23.37
C ASN A 948 -46.32 -10.49 -22.25
N LYS A 949 -45.96 -9.21 -22.41
CA LYS A 949 -46.89 -8.04 -22.36
C LYS A 949 -46.17 -6.71 -22.65
N TYR A 950 -46.99 -5.65 -22.73
CA TYR A 950 -46.63 -4.22 -22.84
C TYR A 950 -46.38 -3.63 -24.23
N GLU A 951 -47.21 -4.00 -25.21
CA GLU A 951 -47.75 -2.99 -26.12
C GLU A 951 -48.96 -2.29 -25.47
N ASN A 952 -49.00 -0.95 -25.50
CA ASN A 952 -50.19 -0.16 -25.18
C ASN A 952 -50.11 1.24 -25.83
N GLU A 953 -51.26 1.87 -26.05
CA GLU A 953 -51.47 3.00 -26.98
C GLU A 953 -50.70 4.29 -26.64
N THR A 954 -50.21 4.44 -25.41
CA THR A 954 -49.49 5.64 -24.93
C THR A 954 -48.32 6.05 -25.84
N ASN A 955 -47.55 5.07 -26.36
CA ASN A 955 -46.39 5.36 -27.23
C ASN A 955 -46.79 6.02 -28.55
N ASN A 956 -47.92 5.63 -29.15
CA ASN A 956 -48.40 6.20 -30.41
C ASN A 956 -48.77 7.68 -30.27
N ARG A 957 -49.20 8.11 -29.09
CA ARG A 957 -49.61 9.50 -28.82
C ARG A 957 -48.42 10.46 -28.63
N ILE A 958 -47.27 9.95 -28.19
CA ILE A 958 -46.04 10.73 -28.06
C ILE A 958 -45.45 11.05 -29.45
N ILE A 959 -45.54 10.08 -30.38
CA ILE A 959 -45.07 10.21 -31.77
C ILE A 959 -45.80 11.34 -32.54
N GLU A 960 -47.08 11.61 -32.25
CA GLU A 960 -47.81 12.74 -32.85
C GLU A 960 -47.36 14.11 -32.32
N ILE A 961 -47.00 14.20 -31.03
CA ILE A 961 -46.69 15.48 -30.37
C ILE A 961 -45.32 16.00 -30.84
N ASN A 962 -44.33 15.12 -30.96
CA ASN A 962 -42.97 15.51 -31.35
C ASN A 962 -42.85 15.95 -32.82
N LYS A 963 -43.89 15.73 -33.65
CA LYS A 963 -43.96 16.21 -35.05
C LYS A 963 -44.46 17.66 -35.21
N LYS A 964 -44.68 18.43 -34.13
CA LYS A 964 -45.29 19.77 -34.17
C LYS A 964 -44.48 20.89 -33.48
N LYS A 965 -43.16 20.71 -33.32
CA LYS A 965 -42.25 21.74 -32.77
C LYS A 965 -40.91 21.92 -33.53
N TYR A 966 -40.87 21.42 -34.76
CA TYR A 966 -39.97 21.89 -35.82
C TYR A 966 -40.83 22.54 -36.91
#